data_AF-A0AB74UC03-F1
#
_entry.id   AF-A0AB74UC03-F1
#
_cell.length_a   1.000
_cell.length_b   1.000
_cell.length_c   1.000
_cell.angle_alpha   90.00
_cell.angle_beta   90.00
_cell.angle_gamma   90.00
#
_symmetry.space_group_name_H-M   'P 1'
#
loop_
_entity.id
_entity.type
_entity.pdbx_description
1 polymer ?
#
loop_
_entity_poly.entity_id
_entity_poly.type
_entity_poly.pdbx_seq_one_letter_code
_entity_poly.pdbx_strand_id
1 'polypeptide(L)'
;MLSLIPPTLRRRPHAAASDTPQVRLEREGHDEIRRITAAVEKVPWTVSLLQILWTAGPVTLLGAWGGYLLGYGKAPTIENYIFFISFTVITGIFGVLANLIHHLTRGRRVERTSQRIERVIKTLPELLLATRNLIVESLDGDARRREAAAMLLRKQDLSPAGVELAALELLDDPESARLIGQIEVYRRVGLHARISDLFTTYRERVEPQFGELFDLAPQAITLLRERFEGRAPDPRYGVARDENFIERVMAAIENDNDLLMTLQDVEEMVILAFELISGREIPVLSFEYRGRWKLARAFDNLEDARARHRIAQATGLSRLKALNTYLTERSATPLAESVSGQRADALLAHSVAAIDDLSARIDAQVRAIQNGRKEQRQTLRENAEVLTNAIKLYKSVSSAYESVGRSHAHRLRMAERWEALSANLADSTTRLRLGPGRRGLRIRESKIALDDEAKAEVCKLLGRHMEKANIGTFRDRLRQAERDTQLSVGVDTAKRVAVEIFLALEPHVQLSRPAVQRAINSSNAADFGQLEPNLSAAAKAAMGSAMVREIEIDLSRTAESLALALVRHYRVALEPAAMAFLQRQYGAREATLTMLTNVNLERSETPNVSYLSMAPPAVGTPHRQWYRALVRARRHLEK
;
A
#
# COMPACT_ATOMS: atom_id res chain seq x y z
N MET A 1 -80.81 5.34 -22.98
CA MET A 1 -79.99 6.57 -23.17
C MET A 1 -79.07 6.70 -21.98
N LEU A 2 -77.79 7.08 -22.24
CA LEU A 2 -76.69 7.35 -21.29
C LEU A 2 -76.02 6.10 -20.68
N SER A 3 -74.71 5.94 -20.62
CA SER A 3 -73.54 6.55 -21.28
C SER A 3 -72.32 5.76 -20.78
N LEU A 4 -71.45 5.35 -21.71
CA LEU A 4 -70.17 4.68 -21.47
C LEU A 4 -69.15 5.60 -20.77
N ILE A 5 -68.50 5.12 -19.70
CA ILE A 5 -67.26 5.69 -19.15
C ILE A 5 -66.25 4.53 -19.01
N PRO A 6 -65.03 4.63 -19.58
CA PRO A 6 -64.04 3.56 -19.53
C PRO A 6 -63.29 3.55 -18.17
N PRO A 7 -62.82 2.39 -17.68
CA PRO A 7 -62.05 2.32 -16.46
C PRO A 7 -60.65 2.91 -16.67
N THR A 8 -60.30 3.85 -15.78
CA THR A 8 -58.98 4.47 -15.67
C THR A 8 -57.88 3.43 -15.50
N LEU A 9 -56.85 3.50 -16.36
CA LEU A 9 -55.55 2.84 -16.22
C LEU A 9 -54.91 3.21 -14.88
N ARG A 10 -55.16 2.39 -13.85
CA ARG A 10 -54.39 2.43 -12.60
C ARG A 10 -53.04 1.78 -12.88
N ARG A 11 -52.05 2.60 -13.18
CA ARG A 11 -50.63 2.24 -13.27
C ARG A 11 -50.28 1.46 -12.00
N ARG A 12 -50.08 0.14 -12.12
CA ARG A 12 -49.45 -0.65 -11.06
C ARG A 12 -48.10 0.02 -10.76
N PRO A 13 -47.76 0.33 -9.50
CA PRO A 13 -46.38 0.68 -9.20
C PRO A 13 -45.54 -0.52 -9.65
N HIS A 14 -44.52 -0.24 -10.48
CA HIS A 14 -43.51 -1.22 -10.84
C HIS A 14 -43.08 -1.91 -9.54
N ALA A 15 -43.37 -3.19 -9.43
CA ALA A 15 -42.75 -4.04 -8.43
C ALA A 15 -41.24 -3.83 -8.59
N ALA A 16 -40.61 -3.29 -7.55
CA ALA A 16 -39.17 -3.28 -7.45
C ALA A 16 -38.74 -4.73 -7.64
N ALA A 17 -38.07 -5.00 -8.76
CA ALA A 17 -37.48 -6.29 -9.03
C ALA A 17 -36.63 -6.65 -7.82
N SER A 18 -36.86 -7.84 -7.27
CA SER A 18 -36.02 -8.43 -6.23
C SER A 18 -34.62 -8.65 -6.82
N ASP A 19 -33.78 -7.61 -6.79
CA ASP A 19 -32.37 -7.71 -7.18
C ASP A 19 -31.74 -8.87 -6.39
N THR A 20 -31.17 -9.83 -7.12
CA THR A 20 -30.40 -10.92 -6.52
C THR A 20 -29.22 -10.34 -5.75
N PRO A 21 -28.78 -10.97 -4.64
CA PRO A 21 -27.73 -10.43 -3.77
C PRO A 21 -26.43 -10.13 -4.54
N GLN A 22 -26.12 -10.93 -5.56
CA GLN A 22 -24.95 -10.73 -6.43
C GLN A 22 -25.04 -9.45 -7.26
N VAL A 23 -26.21 -9.12 -7.82
CA VAL A 23 -26.42 -7.90 -8.60
C VAL A 23 -26.32 -6.64 -7.73
N ARG A 24 -26.79 -6.72 -6.48
CA ARG A 24 -26.63 -5.63 -5.50
C ARG A 24 -25.16 -5.39 -5.15
N LEU A 25 -24.42 -6.46 -4.84
CA LEU A 25 -23.00 -6.41 -4.53
C LEU A 25 -22.19 -5.79 -5.67
N GLU A 26 -22.46 -6.21 -6.91
CA GLU A 26 -21.79 -5.63 -8.08
C GLU A 26 -22.12 -4.16 -8.25
N ARG A 27 -23.38 -3.74 -8.06
CA ARG A 27 -23.77 -2.33 -8.17
C ARG A 27 -23.05 -1.46 -7.14
N GLU A 28 -23.03 -1.88 -5.88
CA GLU A 28 -22.33 -1.17 -4.80
C GLU A 28 -20.82 -1.03 -5.08
N GLY A 29 -20.20 -2.08 -5.59
CA GLY A 29 -18.79 -2.07 -5.97
C GLY A 29 -18.48 -1.13 -7.15
N HIS A 30 -19.33 -1.13 -8.18
CA HIS A 30 -19.20 -0.18 -9.31
C HIS A 30 -19.38 1.27 -8.85
N ASP A 31 -20.31 1.52 -7.94
CA ASP A 31 -20.52 2.86 -7.38
C ASP A 31 -19.30 3.31 -6.55
N GLU A 32 -18.65 2.42 -5.81
CA GLU A 32 -17.39 2.71 -5.13
C GLU A 32 -16.25 3.06 -6.09
N ILE A 33 -16.01 2.23 -7.12
CA ILE A 33 -14.99 2.49 -8.15
C ILE A 33 -15.26 3.82 -8.86
N ARG A 34 -16.54 4.12 -9.14
CA ARG A 34 -16.96 5.37 -9.77
C ARG A 34 -16.70 6.58 -8.87
N ARG A 35 -16.97 6.48 -7.55
CA ARG A 35 -16.68 7.55 -6.58
C ARG A 35 -15.20 7.89 -6.54
N ILE A 36 -14.34 6.87 -6.43
CA ILE A 36 -12.88 7.03 -6.43
C ILE A 36 -12.41 7.68 -7.75
N THR A 37 -12.95 7.21 -8.88
CA THR A 37 -12.62 7.75 -10.21
C THR A 37 -13.04 9.22 -10.37
N ALA A 38 -14.20 9.61 -9.82
CA ALA A 38 -14.73 10.97 -9.92
C ALA A 38 -13.94 11.99 -9.08
N ALA A 39 -13.30 11.57 -7.97
CA ALA A 39 -12.56 12.45 -7.08
C ALA A 39 -11.31 13.07 -7.74
N VAL A 40 -10.60 12.30 -8.57
CA VAL A 40 -9.40 12.73 -9.32
C VAL A 40 -9.67 13.89 -10.29
N GLU A 41 -10.93 14.12 -10.64
CA GLU A 41 -11.31 15.03 -11.72
C GLU A 41 -12.10 16.26 -11.28
N LYS A 42 -12.21 16.53 -9.96
CA LYS A 42 -12.77 17.79 -9.45
C LYS A 42 -11.80 18.96 -9.70
N VAL A 43 -11.67 19.39 -10.95
CA VAL A 43 -11.13 20.73 -11.26
C VAL A 43 -12.32 21.67 -11.52
N PRO A 44 -12.47 22.78 -10.77
CA PRO A 44 -13.60 23.69 -10.96
C PRO A 44 -13.38 24.60 -12.19
N TRP A 45 -13.83 24.17 -13.36
CA TRP A 45 -13.67 24.92 -14.63
C TRP A 45 -14.87 25.78 -15.02
N THR A 46 -16.05 25.57 -14.42
CA THR A 46 -17.25 26.37 -14.73
C THR A 46 -17.04 27.86 -14.42
N VAL A 47 -16.18 28.18 -13.44
CA VAL A 47 -15.78 29.55 -13.12
C VAL A 47 -14.80 30.12 -14.17
N SER A 48 -13.91 29.29 -14.74
CA SER A 48 -12.94 29.71 -15.76
C SER A 48 -13.59 30.00 -17.11
N LEU A 49 -14.57 29.20 -17.55
CA LEU A 49 -15.28 29.46 -18.81
C LEU A 49 -16.11 30.75 -18.74
N LEU A 50 -16.80 30.98 -17.62
CA LEU A 50 -17.56 32.21 -17.39
C LEU A 50 -16.61 33.42 -17.29
N GLN A 51 -15.44 33.26 -16.67
CA GLN A 51 -14.40 34.30 -16.65
C GLN A 51 -13.83 34.57 -18.04
N ILE A 52 -13.57 33.55 -18.87
CA ILE A 52 -13.10 33.74 -20.25
C ILE A 52 -14.17 34.41 -21.09
N LEU A 53 -15.43 34.01 -20.96
CA LEU A 53 -16.54 34.61 -21.71
C LEU A 53 -16.81 36.07 -21.28
N TRP A 54 -16.68 36.36 -19.98
CA TRP A 54 -16.80 37.70 -19.42
C TRP A 54 -15.61 38.61 -19.78
N THR A 55 -14.39 38.08 -19.79
CA THR A 55 -13.19 38.83 -20.13
C THR A 55 -13.03 39.06 -21.63
N ALA A 56 -13.42 38.09 -22.46
CA ALA A 56 -13.27 38.17 -23.91
C ALA A 56 -14.38 38.96 -24.61
N GLY A 57 -15.54 39.18 -23.99
CA GLY A 57 -16.65 39.92 -24.57
C GLY A 57 -16.88 41.31 -23.95
N PRO A 58 -17.63 41.42 -22.84
CA PRO A 58 -18.01 42.71 -22.26
C PRO A 58 -16.81 43.59 -21.83
N VAL A 59 -15.80 42.99 -21.20
CA VAL A 59 -14.66 43.73 -20.63
C VAL A 59 -13.74 44.27 -21.73
N THR A 60 -13.46 43.48 -22.75
CA THR A 60 -12.70 43.92 -23.95
C THR A 60 -13.46 44.98 -24.73
N LEU A 61 -14.77 44.88 -24.86
CA LEU A 61 -15.58 45.90 -25.54
C LEU A 61 -15.60 47.23 -24.76
N LEU A 62 -15.76 47.17 -23.43
CA LEU A 62 -15.70 48.34 -22.55
C LEU A 62 -14.30 48.95 -22.50
N GLY A 63 -13.26 48.12 -22.46
CA GLY A 63 -11.86 48.56 -22.50
C GLY A 63 -11.50 49.22 -23.83
N ALA A 64 -11.96 48.66 -24.96
CA ALA A 64 -11.80 49.25 -26.28
C ALA A 64 -12.53 50.60 -26.40
N TRP A 65 -13.77 50.67 -25.88
CA TRP A 65 -14.56 51.90 -25.88
C TRP A 65 -13.90 52.99 -25.03
N GLY A 66 -13.49 52.66 -23.80
CA GLY A 66 -12.79 53.58 -22.90
C GLY A 66 -11.43 54.02 -23.43
N GLY A 67 -10.65 53.09 -24.02
CA GLY A 67 -9.36 53.40 -24.62
C GLY A 67 -9.46 54.32 -25.84
N TYR A 68 -10.48 54.14 -26.68
CA TYR A 68 -10.74 55.05 -27.80
C TYR A 68 -11.20 56.43 -27.35
N LEU A 69 -12.06 56.49 -26.32
CA LEU A 69 -12.51 57.76 -25.77
C LEU A 69 -11.36 58.55 -25.14
N LEU A 70 -10.49 57.89 -24.37
CA LEU A 70 -9.35 58.52 -23.72
C LEU A 70 -8.22 58.88 -24.70
N GLY A 71 -7.95 58.02 -25.69
CA GLY A 71 -6.85 58.22 -26.63
C GLY A 71 -7.16 59.18 -27.77
N TYR A 72 -8.40 59.19 -28.27
CA TYR A 72 -8.79 59.93 -29.48
C TYR A 72 -9.96 60.89 -29.28
N GLY A 73 -10.57 60.95 -28.09
CA GLY A 73 -11.66 61.87 -27.76
C GLY A 73 -12.97 61.61 -28.51
N LYS A 74 -13.10 60.45 -29.16
CA LYS A 74 -14.22 60.10 -30.05
C LYS A 74 -14.62 58.65 -29.85
N ALA A 75 -15.89 58.34 -30.12
CA ALA A 75 -16.37 56.97 -30.11
C ALA A 75 -15.69 56.14 -31.22
N PRO A 76 -15.51 54.82 -31.04
CA PRO A 76 -14.91 53.95 -32.05
C PRO A 76 -15.71 53.97 -33.37
N THR A 77 -15.01 53.90 -34.50
CA THR A 77 -15.62 53.76 -35.83
C THR A 77 -16.25 52.37 -36.01
N ILE A 78 -17.17 52.24 -36.97
CA ILE A 78 -17.87 50.98 -37.28
C ILE A 78 -16.87 49.86 -37.64
N GLU A 79 -15.80 50.19 -38.37
CA GLU A 79 -14.74 49.24 -38.74
C GLU A 79 -14.04 48.63 -37.51
N ASN A 80 -13.77 49.44 -36.48
CA ASN A 80 -13.18 48.95 -35.23
C ASN A 80 -14.15 48.06 -34.45
N TYR A 81 -15.44 48.41 -34.43
CA TYR A 81 -16.46 47.53 -33.85
C TYR A 81 -16.49 46.16 -34.52
N ILE A 82 -16.43 46.13 -35.86
CA ILE A 82 -16.39 44.88 -36.63
C ILE A 82 -15.14 44.06 -36.27
N PHE A 83 -13.97 44.71 -36.13
CA PHE A 83 -12.73 44.04 -35.71
C PHE A 83 -12.85 43.43 -34.32
N PHE A 84 -13.31 44.18 -33.31
CA PHE A 84 -13.44 43.66 -31.93
C PHE A 84 -14.50 42.56 -31.82
N ILE A 85 -15.63 42.70 -32.53
CA ILE A 85 -16.67 41.66 -32.57
C ILE A 85 -16.10 40.39 -33.23
N SER A 86 -15.38 40.52 -34.34
CA SER A 86 -14.77 39.40 -35.04
C SER A 86 -13.70 38.69 -34.20
N PHE A 87 -12.85 39.45 -33.52
CA PHE A 87 -11.87 38.91 -32.58
C PHE A 87 -12.54 38.16 -31.41
N THR A 88 -13.62 38.71 -30.87
CA THR A 88 -14.40 38.09 -29.78
C THR A 88 -15.05 36.78 -30.24
N VAL A 89 -15.66 36.76 -31.43
CA VAL A 89 -16.28 35.56 -32.00
C VAL A 89 -15.23 34.47 -32.26
N ILE A 90 -14.10 34.82 -32.85
CA ILE A 90 -12.99 33.88 -33.11
C ILE A 90 -12.47 33.30 -31.79
N THR A 91 -12.23 34.15 -30.78
CA THR A 91 -11.75 33.72 -29.46
C THR A 91 -12.79 32.83 -28.75
N GLY A 92 -14.08 33.16 -28.87
CA GLY A 92 -15.17 32.32 -28.36
C GLY A 92 -15.21 30.94 -29.03
N ILE A 93 -15.03 30.88 -30.36
CA ILE A 93 -14.95 29.62 -31.11
C ILE A 93 -13.74 28.80 -30.65
N PHE A 94 -12.56 29.40 -30.49
CA PHE A 94 -11.39 28.70 -29.94
C PHE A 94 -11.63 28.18 -28.52
N GLY A 95 -12.35 28.93 -27.68
CA GLY A 95 -12.77 28.49 -26.35
C GLY A 95 -13.69 27.26 -26.40
N VAL A 96 -14.68 27.26 -27.30
CA VAL A 96 -15.58 26.11 -27.50
C VAL A 96 -14.82 24.90 -28.06
N LEU A 97 -13.92 25.11 -29.01
CA LEU A 97 -13.12 24.03 -29.61
C LEU A 97 -12.14 23.41 -28.61
N ALA A 98 -11.50 24.23 -27.77
CA ALA A 98 -10.67 23.76 -26.66
C ALA A 98 -11.51 22.93 -25.66
N ASN A 99 -12.73 23.36 -25.37
CA ASN A 99 -13.65 22.62 -24.50
C ASN A 99 -14.05 21.25 -25.10
N LEU A 100 -14.35 21.20 -26.40
CA LEU A 100 -14.68 19.97 -27.11
C LEU A 100 -13.50 18.97 -27.09
N ILE A 101 -12.29 19.44 -27.40
CA ILE A 101 -11.07 18.62 -27.35
C ILE A 101 -10.80 18.12 -25.93
N HIS A 102 -11.04 18.95 -24.92
CA HIS A 102 -10.91 18.56 -23.51
C HIS A 102 -11.94 17.49 -23.11
N HIS A 103 -13.21 17.63 -23.48
CA HIS A 103 -14.25 16.63 -23.24
C HIS A 103 -13.94 15.28 -23.90
N LEU A 104 -13.44 15.29 -25.15
CA LEU A 104 -13.06 14.08 -25.89
C LEU A 104 -11.85 13.36 -25.27
N THR A 105 -10.88 14.11 -24.74
CA THR A 105 -9.70 13.53 -24.09
C THR A 105 -9.98 13.08 -22.65
N ARG A 106 -10.97 13.68 -21.97
CA ARG A 106 -11.39 13.34 -20.60
C ARG A 106 -12.01 11.95 -20.51
N GLY A 107 -12.93 11.58 -21.41
CA GLY A 107 -13.56 10.25 -21.38
C GLY A 107 -12.53 9.11 -21.41
N ARG A 108 -11.48 9.24 -22.23
CA ARG A 108 -10.38 8.26 -22.28
C ARG A 108 -9.53 8.25 -21.01
N ARG A 109 -9.43 9.35 -20.27
CA ARG A 109 -8.65 9.45 -19.03
C ARG A 109 -9.41 8.88 -17.84
N VAL A 110 -10.72 9.15 -17.75
CA VAL A 110 -11.63 8.52 -16.78
C VAL A 110 -11.55 7.02 -16.91
N GLU A 111 -11.75 6.51 -18.12
CA GLU A 111 -11.74 5.09 -18.43
C GLU A 111 -10.41 4.42 -18.02
N ARG A 112 -9.28 5.04 -18.39
CA ARG A 112 -7.94 4.55 -17.98
C ARG A 112 -7.73 4.56 -16.46
N THR A 113 -8.37 5.47 -15.74
CA THR A 113 -8.25 5.56 -14.28
C THR A 113 -9.12 4.49 -13.61
N SER A 114 -10.36 4.32 -14.06
CA SER A 114 -11.26 3.24 -13.65
C SER A 114 -10.61 1.88 -13.86
N GLN A 115 -10.08 1.62 -15.07
CA GLN A 115 -9.40 0.36 -15.41
C GLN A 115 -8.19 0.07 -14.51
N ARG A 116 -7.47 1.11 -14.08
CA ARG A 116 -6.35 0.94 -13.13
C ARG A 116 -6.84 0.59 -11.74
N ILE A 117 -7.87 1.27 -11.25
CA ILE A 117 -8.49 1.01 -9.95
C ILE A 117 -9.05 -0.42 -9.93
N GLU A 118 -9.84 -0.79 -10.93
CA GLU A 118 -10.36 -2.16 -11.10
C GLU A 118 -9.26 -3.21 -11.11
N ARG A 119 -8.16 -2.94 -11.84
CA ARG A 119 -7.02 -3.86 -11.87
C ARG A 119 -6.39 -4.03 -10.50
N VAL A 120 -6.14 -2.96 -9.76
CA VAL A 120 -5.54 -3.05 -8.42
C VAL A 120 -6.47 -3.79 -7.45
N ILE A 121 -7.76 -3.47 -7.44
CA ILE A 121 -8.78 -4.15 -6.61
C ILE A 121 -8.86 -5.64 -6.96
N LYS A 122 -8.68 -6.00 -8.23
CA LYS A 122 -8.65 -7.40 -8.65
C LYS A 122 -7.36 -8.11 -8.23
N THR A 123 -6.21 -7.46 -8.44
CA THR A 123 -4.88 -8.07 -8.31
C THR A 123 -4.38 -8.14 -6.87
N LEU A 124 -4.74 -7.21 -5.97
CA LEU A 124 -4.28 -7.28 -4.57
C LEU A 124 -4.76 -8.57 -3.85
N PRO A 125 -6.05 -8.95 -3.90
CA PRO A 125 -6.49 -10.24 -3.34
C PRO A 125 -5.85 -11.45 -4.03
N GLU A 126 -5.58 -11.38 -5.34
CA GLU A 126 -4.90 -12.46 -6.06
C GLU A 126 -3.44 -12.61 -5.60
N LEU A 127 -2.76 -11.49 -5.33
CA LEU A 127 -1.42 -11.46 -4.76
C LEU A 127 -1.40 -12.01 -3.33
N LEU A 128 -2.42 -11.71 -2.53
CA LEU A 128 -2.58 -12.27 -1.18
C LEU A 128 -2.61 -13.81 -1.25
N LEU A 129 -3.45 -14.36 -2.13
CA LEU A 129 -3.54 -15.81 -2.33
C LEU A 129 -2.24 -16.42 -2.87
N ALA A 130 -1.56 -15.73 -3.80
CA ALA A 130 -0.26 -16.17 -4.31
C ALA A 130 0.81 -16.17 -3.21
N THR A 131 0.80 -15.16 -2.33
CA THR A 131 1.73 -15.06 -1.19
C THR A 131 1.48 -16.18 -0.18
N ARG A 132 0.22 -16.46 0.16
CA ARG A 132 -0.15 -17.61 1.00
C ARG A 132 0.33 -18.94 0.43
N ASN A 133 0.18 -19.13 -0.89
CA ASN A 133 0.71 -20.32 -1.54
C ASN A 133 2.24 -20.42 -1.42
N LEU A 134 2.96 -19.31 -1.63
CA LEU A 134 4.43 -19.28 -1.45
C LEU A 134 4.84 -19.59 -0.01
N ILE A 135 4.09 -19.12 1.00
CA ILE A 135 4.34 -19.46 2.42
C ILE A 135 4.24 -20.97 2.60
N VAL A 136 3.14 -21.59 2.18
CA VAL A 136 2.92 -23.04 2.34
C VAL A 136 3.96 -23.84 1.54
N GLU A 137 4.28 -23.41 0.32
CA GLU A 137 5.23 -24.09 -0.56
C GLU A 137 6.67 -24.05 0.00
N SER A 138 7.01 -22.99 0.74
CA SER A 138 8.31 -22.84 1.41
C SER A 138 8.52 -23.73 2.64
N LEU A 139 7.45 -24.35 3.15
CA LEU A 139 7.48 -25.26 4.30
C LEU A 139 7.47 -26.72 3.83
N ASP A 140 8.01 -27.65 4.61
CA ASP A 140 8.02 -29.09 4.31
C ASP A 140 7.33 -29.95 5.38
N GLY A 141 6.89 -31.15 4.99
CA GLY A 141 6.30 -32.16 5.87
C GLY A 141 5.13 -31.64 6.71
N ASP A 142 5.17 -31.91 8.02
CA ASP A 142 4.13 -31.55 8.97
C ASP A 142 3.98 -30.04 9.18
N ALA A 143 5.03 -29.25 8.95
CA ALA A 143 4.93 -27.79 9.03
C ALA A 143 4.02 -27.25 7.92
N ARG A 144 4.13 -27.81 6.70
CA ARG A 144 3.25 -27.47 5.57
C ARG A 144 1.79 -27.81 5.86
N ARG A 145 1.53 -29.01 6.40
CA ARG A 145 0.17 -29.47 6.78
C ARG A 145 -0.45 -28.53 7.82
N ARG A 146 0.30 -28.24 8.89
CA ARG A 146 -0.15 -27.34 9.97
C ARG A 146 -0.44 -25.93 9.49
N GLU A 147 0.43 -25.35 8.66
CA GLU A 147 0.23 -24.01 8.12
C GLU A 147 -1.00 -23.94 7.19
N ALA A 148 -1.17 -24.93 6.31
CA ALA A 148 -2.34 -25.00 5.44
C ALA A 148 -3.65 -25.12 6.26
N ALA A 149 -3.66 -25.95 7.30
CA ALA A 149 -4.79 -26.07 8.20
C ALA A 149 -5.06 -24.77 8.98
N ALA A 150 -4.02 -24.09 9.45
CA ALA A 150 -4.14 -22.78 10.11
C ALA A 150 -4.80 -21.75 9.19
N MET A 151 -4.37 -21.67 7.92
CA MET A 151 -4.96 -20.78 6.92
C MET A 151 -6.43 -21.10 6.64
N LEU A 152 -6.80 -22.39 6.60
CA LEU A 152 -8.20 -22.81 6.43
C LEU A 152 -9.05 -22.39 7.64
N LEU A 153 -8.61 -22.72 8.85
CA LEU A 153 -9.37 -22.50 10.09
C LEU A 153 -9.65 -21.03 10.39
N ARG A 154 -8.81 -20.12 9.87
CA ARG A 154 -9.05 -18.66 9.94
C ARG A 154 -10.32 -18.24 9.19
N LYS A 155 -10.69 -18.93 8.11
CA LYS A 155 -11.88 -18.57 7.30
C LYS A 155 -13.17 -18.73 8.11
N GLN A 156 -13.89 -17.64 8.36
CA GLN A 156 -15.18 -17.65 9.06
C GLN A 156 -16.17 -18.68 8.47
N ASP A 157 -16.49 -18.54 7.18
CA ASP A 157 -17.45 -19.39 6.47
C ASP A 157 -16.81 -20.64 5.86
N LEU A 158 -15.88 -21.27 6.58
CA LEU A 158 -15.32 -22.55 6.18
C LEU A 158 -16.41 -23.63 6.20
N SER A 159 -16.55 -24.38 5.09
CA SER A 159 -17.55 -25.46 5.01
C SER A 159 -17.28 -26.54 6.05
N PRO A 160 -18.28 -27.33 6.48
CA PRO A 160 -18.07 -28.43 7.41
C PRO A 160 -16.97 -29.41 6.93
N ALA A 161 -16.96 -29.73 5.63
CA ALA A 161 -15.92 -30.55 5.02
C ALA A 161 -14.53 -29.86 5.06
N GLY A 162 -14.48 -28.53 4.95
CA GLY A 162 -13.23 -27.78 5.11
C GLY A 162 -12.71 -27.77 6.55
N VAL A 163 -13.61 -27.70 7.54
CA VAL A 163 -13.26 -27.84 8.97
C VAL A 163 -12.74 -29.25 9.25
N GLU A 164 -13.42 -30.28 8.74
CA GLU A 164 -12.99 -31.68 8.83
C GLU A 164 -11.62 -31.88 8.19
N LEU A 165 -11.37 -31.35 6.99
CA LEU A 165 -10.07 -31.42 6.34
C LEU A 165 -8.97 -30.76 7.19
N ALA A 166 -9.22 -29.55 7.70
CA ALA A 166 -8.23 -28.87 8.53
C ALA A 166 -7.96 -29.61 9.85
N ALA A 167 -8.99 -30.22 10.45
CA ALA A 167 -8.84 -31.07 11.63
C ALA A 167 -8.04 -32.34 11.31
N LEU A 168 -8.27 -32.97 10.17
CA LEU A 168 -7.52 -34.15 9.73
C LEU A 168 -6.03 -33.83 9.52
N GLU A 169 -5.72 -32.71 8.85
CA GLU A 169 -4.35 -32.26 8.60
C GLU A 169 -3.58 -31.92 9.90
N LEU A 170 -4.28 -31.53 10.97
CA LEU A 170 -3.69 -31.21 12.27
C LEU A 170 -3.58 -32.42 13.20
N LEU A 171 -4.65 -33.19 13.34
CA LEU A 171 -4.78 -34.26 14.34
C LEU A 171 -4.32 -35.61 13.81
N ASP A 172 -4.29 -35.80 12.49
CA ASP A 172 -4.08 -37.10 11.83
C ASP A 172 -5.08 -38.19 12.28
N ASP A 173 -6.21 -37.79 12.88
CA ASP A 173 -7.29 -38.66 13.38
C ASP A 173 -8.60 -38.42 12.60
N PRO A 174 -9.02 -39.33 11.70
CA PRO A 174 -10.19 -39.15 10.87
C PRO A 174 -11.51 -39.16 11.67
N GLU A 175 -11.57 -39.85 12.81
CA GLU A 175 -12.80 -39.87 13.61
C GLU A 175 -13.01 -38.55 14.34
N SER A 176 -11.96 -38.00 14.95
CA SER A 176 -12.01 -36.69 15.60
C SER A 176 -12.24 -35.57 14.58
N ALA A 177 -11.61 -35.65 13.41
CA ALA A 177 -11.85 -34.72 12.31
C ALA A 177 -13.31 -34.70 11.86
N ARG A 178 -13.89 -35.88 11.61
CA ARG A 178 -15.30 -36.02 11.21
C ARG A 178 -16.25 -35.49 12.28
N LEU A 179 -15.95 -35.72 13.55
CA LEU A 179 -16.73 -35.20 14.67
C LEU A 179 -16.74 -33.66 14.69
N ILE A 180 -15.57 -33.03 14.55
CA ILE A 180 -15.46 -31.56 14.52
C ILE A 180 -16.22 -31.00 13.29
N GLY A 181 -16.15 -31.69 12.14
CA GLY A 181 -16.97 -31.38 10.97
C GLY A 181 -18.48 -31.46 11.25
N GLN A 182 -18.94 -32.47 11.99
CA GLN A 182 -20.35 -32.58 12.41
C GLN A 182 -20.77 -31.44 13.35
N ILE A 183 -19.91 -31.03 14.28
CA ILE A 183 -20.16 -29.87 15.15
C ILE A 183 -20.39 -28.61 14.31
N GLU A 184 -19.59 -28.40 13.25
CA GLU A 184 -19.77 -27.27 12.32
C GLU A 184 -21.11 -27.34 11.56
N VAL A 185 -21.60 -28.54 11.19
CA VAL A 185 -22.94 -28.70 10.61
C VAL A 185 -24.03 -28.21 11.59
N TYR A 186 -23.96 -28.65 12.85
CA TYR A 186 -24.94 -28.26 13.86
C TYR A 186 -24.85 -26.76 14.20
N ARG A 187 -23.64 -26.19 14.21
CA ARG A 187 -23.41 -24.75 14.43
C ARG A 187 -24.11 -23.91 13.38
N ARG A 188 -23.97 -24.26 12.10
CA ARG A 188 -24.57 -23.51 10.97
C ARG A 188 -26.10 -23.48 11.01
N VAL A 189 -26.73 -24.49 11.60
CA VAL A 189 -28.20 -24.57 11.78
C VAL A 189 -28.65 -24.03 13.15
N GLY A 190 -27.71 -23.66 14.03
CA GLY A 190 -28.01 -23.09 15.35
C GLY A 190 -28.38 -24.11 16.43
N LEU A 191 -28.06 -25.39 16.25
CA LEU A 191 -28.39 -26.48 17.19
C LEU A 191 -27.37 -26.61 18.33
N HIS A 192 -27.26 -25.56 19.15
CA HIS A 192 -26.26 -25.44 20.22
C HIS A 192 -26.34 -26.52 21.30
N ALA A 193 -27.54 -27.00 21.65
CA ALA A 193 -27.70 -28.10 22.60
C ALA A 193 -26.99 -29.37 22.12
N ARG A 194 -27.13 -29.70 20.82
CA ARG A 194 -26.48 -30.88 20.24
C ARG A 194 -24.97 -30.75 20.20
N ILE A 195 -24.46 -29.54 19.98
CA ILE A 195 -23.02 -29.25 20.06
C ILE A 195 -22.52 -29.51 21.48
N SER A 196 -23.23 -29.03 22.50
CA SER A 196 -22.86 -29.26 23.90
C SER A 196 -22.83 -30.74 24.27
N ASP A 197 -23.78 -31.54 23.76
CA ASP A 197 -23.79 -32.99 23.95
C ASP A 197 -22.54 -33.64 23.35
N LEU A 198 -22.22 -33.31 22.09
CA LEU A 198 -21.06 -33.86 21.38
C LEU A 198 -19.75 -33.44 22.05
N PHE A 199 -19.63 -32.15 22.40
CA PHE A 199 -18.47 -31.64 23.11
C PHE A 199 -18.26 -32.40 24.42
N THR A 200 -19.29 -32.51 25.26
CA THR A 200 -19.19 -33.19 26.56
C THR A 200 -18.83 -34.66 26.41
N THR A 201 -19.40 -35.34 25.41
CA THR A 201 -19.17 -36.77 25.17
C THR A 201 -17.74 -37.07 24.70
N TYR A 202 -17.16 -36.21 23.87
CA TYR A 202 -15.88 -36.48 23.20
C TYR A 202 -14.71 -35.64 23.70
N ARG A 203 -14.94 -34.73 24.65
CA ARG A 203 -13.89 -33.85 25.21
C ARG A 203 -12.67 -34.61 25.71
N GLU A 204 -12.90 -35.69 26.46
CA GLU A 204 -11.81 -36.49 27.07
C GLU A 204 -10.93 -37.17 26.01
N ARG A 205 -11.45 -37.39 24.80
CA ARG A 205 -10.69 -37.94 23.67
C ARG A 205 -9.92 -36.86 22.91
N VAL A 206 -10.56 -35.73 22.61
CA VAL A 206 -10.04 -34.72 21.67
C VAL A 206 -9.08 -33.74 22.37
N GLU A 207 -9.35 -33.37 23.64
CA GLU A 207 -8.55 -32.37 24.34
C GLU A 207 -7.07 -32.73 24.57
N PRO A 208 -6.72 -33.99 24.89
CA PRO A 208 -5.32 -34.39 24.98
C PRO A 208 -4.56 -34.16 23.68
N GLN A 209 -5.18 -34.42 22.52
CA GLN A 209 -4.57 -34.21 21.20
C GLN A 209 -4.29 -32.71 20.96
N PHE A 210 -5.20 -31.83 21.38
CA PHE A 210 -4.95 -30.39 21.33
C PHE A 210 -3.79 -29.99 22.24
N GLY A 211 -3.66 -30.58 23.43
CA GLY A 211 -2.55 -30.33 24.35
C GLY A 211 -1.19 -30.68 23.75
N GLU A 212 -1.08 -31.86 23.13
CA GLU A 212 0.18 -32.33 22.50
C GLU A 212 0.63 -31.44 21.33
N LEU A 213 -0.31 -30.90 20.56
CA LEU A 213 -0.03 -30.09 19.38
C LEU A 213 0.05 -28.59 19.68
N PHE A 214 -0.33 -28.14 20.87
CA PHE A 214 -0.40 -26.71 21.21
C PHE A 214 0.98 -26.03 21.11
N ASP A 215 2.04 -26.69 21.59
CA ASP A 215 3.40 -26.15 21.53
C ASP A 215 3.91 -26.02 20.09
N LEU A 216 3.39 -26.85 19.19
CA LEU A 216 3.79 -26.94 17.79
C LEU A 216 3.03 -25.98 16.88
N ALA A 217 1.74 -25.72 17.15
CA ALA A 217 0.89 -24.86 16.34
C ALA A 217 -0.20 -24.16 17.19
N PRO A 218 0.19 -23.25 18.10
CA PRO A 218 -0.72 -22.72 19.12
C PRO A 218 -1.93 -22.00 18.51
N GLN A 219 -1.72 -21.22 17.44
CA GLN A 219 -2.81 -20.50 16.78
C GLN A 219 -3.81 -21.44 16.10
N ALA A 220 -3.31 -22.44 15.36
CA ALA A 220 -4.17 -23.38 14.63
C ALA A 220 -5.00 -24.23 15.61
N ILE A 221 -4.36 -24.70 16.69
CA ILE A 221 -5.02 -25.48 17.73
C ILE A 221 -6.03 -24.65 18.52
N THR A 222 -5.75 -23.37 18.78
CA THR A 222 -6.73 -22.47 19.42
C THR A 222 -7.99 -22.35 18.55
N LEU A 223 -7.83 -22.10 17.25
CA LEU A 223 -8.96 -22.01 16.32
C LEU A 223 -9.72 -23.35 16.19
N LEU A 224 -8.99 -24.48 16.16
CA LEU A 224 -9.62 -25.79 16.08
C LEU A 224 -10.40 -26.13 17.36
N ARG A 225 -9.85 -25.80 18.52
CA ARG A 225 -10.50 -25.95 19.83
C ARG A 225 -11.76 -25.10 19.91
N GLU A 226 -11.72 -23.84 19.50
CA GLU A 226 -12.91 -22.98 19.43
C GLU A 226 -13.99 -23.60 18.54
N ARG A 227 -13.62 -24.13 17.38
CA ARG A 227 -14.56 -24.82 16.48
C ARG A 227 -15.13 -26.09 17.09
N PHE A 228 -14.34 -26.86 17.83
CA PHE A 228 -14.82 -28.02 18.59
C PHE A 228 -15.82 -27.61 19.69
N GLU A 229 -15.65 -26.43 20.31
CA GLU A 229 -16.64 -25.83 21.22
C GLU A 229 -17.86 -25.24 20.50
N GLY A 230 -17.92 -25.32 19.16
CA GLY A 230 -19.00 -24.75 18.35
C GLY A 230 -18.88 -23.25 18.11
N ARG A 231 -17.72 -22.65 18.38
CA ARG A 231 -17.44 -21.23 18.13
C ARG A 231 -16.65 -21.08 16.83
N ALA A 232 -17.10 -20.19 15.96
CA ALA A 232 -16.37 -19.83 14.75
C ALA A 232 -15.77 -18.42 14.91
N PRO A 233 -14.70 -18.08 14.17
CA PRO A 233 -14.15 -16.73 14.17
C PRO A 233 -15.24 -15.68 13.84
N ASP A 234 -15.32 -14.62 14.64
CA ASP A 234 -16.23 -13.49 14.37
C ASP A 234 -15.48 -12.40 13.57
N PRO A 235 -15.96 -12.03 12.37
CA PRO A 235 -15.29 -11.08 11.49
C PRO A 235 -15.20 -9.69 12.13
N ARG A 236 -16.08 -9.36 13.08
CA ARG A 236 -16.08 -8.08 13.78
C ARG A 236 -14.83 -7.89 14.65
N TYR A 237 -14.25 -8.96 15.18
CA TYR A 237 -12.99 -8.83 15.92
C TYR A 237 -11.78 -8.74 14.99
N GLY A 238 -11.89 -9.16 13.73
CA GLY A 238 -10.77 -9.24 12.80
C GLY A 238 -9.68 -10.22 13.26
N VAL A 239 -8.51 -10.13 12.63
CA VAL A 239 -7.34 -10.97 12.93
C VAL A 239 -6.23 -10.10 13.51
N ALA A 240 -5.57 -10.57 14.56
CA ALA A 240 -4.40 -9.87 15.10
C ALA A 240 -3.28 -9.84 14.05
N ARG A 241 -2.71 -8.65 13.82
CA ARG A 241 -1.59 -8.47 12.89
C ARG A 241 -0.32 -9.09 13.44
N ASP A 242 0.57 -9.47 12.53
CA ASP A 242 1.96 -9.77 12.89
C ASP A 242 2.64 -8.52 13.48
N GLU A 243 3.27 -8.68 14.63
CA GLU A 243 3.88 -7.56 15.35
C GLU A 243 5.10 -7.04 14.60
N ASN A 244 5.19 -5.72 14.43
CA ASN A 244 6.34 -5.03 13.85
C ASN A 244 6.63 -5.35 12.36
N PHE A 245 5.63 -5.81 11.59
CA PHE A 245 5.82 -6.13 10.17
C PHE A 245 6.27 -4.91 9.34
N ILE A 246 5.72 -3.72 9.62
CA ILE A 246 6.12 -2.47 8.95
C ILE A 246 7.58 -2.15 9.28
N GLU A 247 7.96 -2.30 10.55
CA GLU A 247 9.31 -2.08 11.03
C GLU A 247 10.31 -3.04 10.38
N ARG A 248 9.95 -4.32 10.18
CA ARG A 248 10.77 -5.29 9.44
C ARG A 248 10.90 -4.93 7.97
N VAL A 249 9.82 -4.53 7.31
CA VAL A 249 9.85 -4.01 5.92
C VAL A 249 10.80 -2.80 5.84
N MET A 250 10.70 -1.87 6.80
CA MET A 250 11.57 -0.70 6.87
C MET A 250 13.03 -1.04 7.19
N ALA A 251 13.28 -2.05 8.02
CA ALA A 251 14.63 -2.53 8.34
C ALA A 251 15.26 -3.23 7.13
N ALA A 252 14.48 -3.99 6.36
CA ALA A 252 14.91 -4.58 5.09
C ALA A 252 15.30 -3.49 4.08
N ILE A 253 14.51 -2.42 3.99
CA ILE A 253 14.81 -1.22 3.21
C ILE A 253 16.11 -0.55 3.70
N GLU A 254 16.26 -0.34 5.01
CA GLU A 254 17.38 0.42 5.59
C GLU A 254 18.72 -0.31 5.44
N ASN A 255 18.72 -1.62 5.61
CA ASN A 255 19.93 -2.44 5.51
C ASN A 255 20.14 -3.01 4.10
N ASP A 256 19.26 -2.69 3.16
CA ASP A 256 19.29 -3.22 1.80
C ASP A 256 19.41 -4.76 1.79
N ASN A 257 18.56 -5.37 2.61
CA ASN A 257 18.59 -6.80 2.87
C ASN A 257 17.16 -7.35 2.96
N ASP A 258 16.70 -7.95 1.86
CA ASP A 258 15.37 -8.56 1.75
C ASP A 258 15.18 -9.76 2.69
N LEU A 259 16.25 -10.34 3.25
CA LEU A 259 16.17 -11.43 4.24
C LEU A 259 15.58 -10.97 5.58
N LEU A 260 15.60 -9.66 5.87
CA LEU A 260 15.00 -9.09 7.07
C LEU A 260 13.47 -9.02 7.01
N MET A 261 12.88 -9.31 5.84
CA MET A 261 11.45 -9.32 5.59
C MET A 261 11.00 -10.75 5.27
N THR A 262 9.96 -11.23 5.97
CA THR A 262 9.37 -12.56 5.76
C THR A 262 8.25 -12.50 4.71
N LEU A 263 7.71 -13.66 4.32
CA LEU A 263 6.52 -13.69 3.47
C LEU A 263 5.25 -13.29 4.25
N GLN A 264 5.23 -13.50 5.57
CA GLN A 264 4.16 -13.01 6.45
C GLN A 264 4.12 -11.48 6.46
N ASP A 265 5.28 -10.81 6.46
CA ASP A 265 5.35 -9.35 6.34
C ASP A 265 4.77 -8.84 5.02
N VAL A 266 4.98 -9.61 3.94
CA VAL A 266 4.39 -9.33 2.63
C VAL A 266 2.88 -9.52 2.66
N GLU A 267 2.40 -10.60 3.29
CA GLU A 267 0.96 -10.85 3.48
C GLU A 267 0.28 -9.67 4.18
N GLU A 268 0.82 -9.24 5.32
CA GLU A 268 0.30 -8.12 6.11
C GLU A 268 0.32 -6.79 5.35
N MET A 269 1.37 -6.53 4.58
CA MET A 269 1.45 -5.32 3.75
C MET A 269 0.39 -5.31 2.64
N VAL A 270 0.11 -6.46 2.02
CA VAL A 270 -0.96 -6.60 1.02
C VAL A 270 -2.34 -6.44 1.65
N ILE A 271 -2.57 -7.04 2.82
CA ILE A 271 -3.82 -6.89 3.60
C ILE A 271 -4.04 -5.41 3.93
N LEU A 272 -3.05 -4.73 4.53
CA LEU A 272 -3.13 -3.31 4.88
C LEU A 272 -3.48 -2.43 3.67
N ALA A 273 -2.84 -2.67 2.53
CA ALA A 273 -3.12 -1.91 1.31
C ALA A 273 -4.56 -2.08 0.84
N PHE A 274 -5.06 -3.31 0.85
CA PHE A 274 -6.42 -3.61 0.44
C PHE A 274 -7.44 -3.02 1.42
N GLU A 275 -7.21 -3.13 2.74
CA GLU A 275 -8.03 -2.49 3.77
C GLU A 275 -8.18 -0.99 3.54
N LEU A 276 -7.07 -0.28 3.35
CA LEU A 276 -7.08 1.16 3.18
C LEU A 276 -7.75 1.59 1.86
N ILE A 277 -7.54 0.85 0.77
CA ILE A 277 -8.24 1.09 -0.50
C ILE A 277 -9.75 0.84 -0.35
N SER A 278 -10.14 -0.20 0.37
CA SER A 278 -11.53 -0.51 0.74
C SER A 278 -12.14 0.46 1.77
N GLY A 279 -11.37 1.44 2.25
CA GLY A 279 -11.87 2.53 3.11
C GLY A 279 -11.76 2.28 4.61
N ARG A 280 -10.80 1.47 5.05
CA ARG A 280 -10.50 1.27 6.49
C ARG A 280 -10.08 2.58 7.12
N GLU A 281 -10.68 2.88 8.27
CA GLU A 281 -10.22 3.94 9.16
C GLU A 281 -9.55 3.31 10.38
N ILE A 282 -8.25 3.57 10.57
CA ILE A 282 -7.51 3.08 11.74
C ILE A 282 -7.27 4.26 12.68
N PRO A 283 -7.77 4.24 13.93
CA PRO A 283 -7.54 5.33 14.87
C PRO A 283 -6.10 5.33 15.35
N VAL A 284 -5.55 6.52 15.52
CA VAL A 284 -4.18 6.76 15.98
C VAL A 284 -4.22 7.61 17.23
N LEU A 285 -3.60 7.10 18.29
CA LEU A 285 -3.26 7.90 19.45
C LEU A 285 -1.84 8.43 19.29
N SER A 286 -1.71 9.75 19.37
CA SER A 286 -0.43 10.46 19.29
C SER A 286 -0.31 11.43 20.46
N PHE A 287 0.89 11.93 20.72
CA PHE A 287 1.10 12.95 21.73
C PHE A 287 1.40 14.29 21.11
N GLU A 288 0.77 15.33 21.64
CA GLU A 288 1.12 16.71 21.37
C GLU A 288 1.69 17.35 22.64
N TYR A 289 2.77 18.11 22.49
CA TYR A 289 3.39 18.84 23.58
C TYR A 289 3.22 20.36 23.41
N ARG A 290 2.88 21.06 24.49
CA ARG A 290 2.83 22.53 24.55
C ARG A 290 3.82 23.07 25.57
N GLY A 291 4.80 23.89 25.15
CA GLY A 291 5.80 24.51 26.02
C GLY A 291 7.26 24.29 25.60
N ARG A 292 8.21 24.41 26.55
CA ARG A 292 9.67 24.27 26.31
C ARG A 292 10.12 22.80 26.22
N TRP A 293 9.57 22.06 25.26
CA TRP A 293 9.89 20.65 24.98
C TRP A 293 11.00 20.53 23.92
N LYS A 294 12.21 21.00 24.24
CA LYS A 294 13.33 21.00 23.28
C LYS A 294 13.84 19.59 22.97
N LEU A 295 13.93 18.74 23.99
CA LEU A 295 14.37 17.35 23.86
C LEU A 295 13.40 16.55 22.98
N ALA A 296 12.10 16.48 23.34
CA ALA A 296 11.10 15.77 22.55
C ALA A 296 11.04 16.26 21.08
N ARG A 297 11.12 17.58 20.84
CA ARG A 297 11.20 18.12 19.47
C ARG A 297 12.44 17.67 18.71
N ALA A 298 13.60 17.61 19.37
CA ALA A 298 14.83 17.13 18.75
C ALA A 298 14.73 15.65 18.39
N PHE A 299 14.09 14.85 19.25
CA PHE A 299 13.81 13.43 18.98
C PHE A 299 12.87 13.27 17.77
N ASP A 300 11.74 13.98 17.74
CA ASP A 300 10.80 13.90 16.62
C ASP A 300 11.45 14.32 15.29
N ASN A 301 12.27 15.37 15.30
CA ASN A 301 13.02 15.80 14.12
C ASN A 301 14.04 14.74 13.65
N LEU A 302 14.64 13.99 14.58
CA LEU A 302 15.53 12.88 14.26
C LEU A 302 14.74 11.72 13.64
N GLU A 303 13.60 11.35 14.21
CA GLU A 303 12.72 10.30 13.68
C GLU A 303 12.18 10.67 12.29
N ASP A 304 11.73 11.91 12.09
CA ASP A 304 11.32 12.42 10.78
C ASP A 304 12.47 12.36 9.75
N ALA A 305 13.70 12.68 10.19
CA ALA A 305 14.87 12.61 9.32
C ALA A 305 15.26 11.15 8.97
N ARG A 306 15.11 10.21 9.93
CA ARG A 306 15.29 8.77 9.69
C ARG A 306 14.24 8.23 8.72
N ALA A 307 12.97 8.55 8.95
CA ALA A 307 11.87 8.20 8.07
C ALA A 307 12.12 8.64 6.62
N ARG A 308 12.41 9.93 6.41
CA ARG A 308 12.73 10.47 5.07
C ARG A 308 13.92 9.78 4.41
N HIS A 309 14.95 9.46 5.18
CA HIS A 309 16.12 8.75 4.67
C HIS A 309 15.76 7.33 4.21
N ARG A 310 15.02 6.57 5.02
CA ARG A 310 14.53 5.22 4.67
C ARG A 310 13.66 5.23 3.42
N ILE A 311 12.75 6.21 3.29
CA ILE A 311 11.89 6.35 2.10
C ILE A 311 12.73 6.63 0.85
N ALA A 312 13.71 7.53 0.95
CA ALA A 312 14.61 7.82 -0.16
C ALA A 312 15.42 6.57 -0.55
N GLN A 313 15.91 5.81 0.44
CA GLN A 313 16.66 4.57 0.23
C GLN A 313 15.81 3.49 -0.45
N ALA A 314 14.59 3.23 0.04
CA ALA A 314 13.63 2.34 -0.60
C ALA A 314 13.38 2.74 -2.05
N THR A 315 13.16 4.03 -2.30
CA THR A 315 12.92 4.56 -3.63
C THR A 315 14.13 4.34 -4.55
N GLY A 316 15.35 4.57 -4.04
CA GLY A 316 16.60 4.33 -4.76
C GLY A 316 16.77 2.85 -5.12
N LEU A 317 16.62 1.97 -4.13
CA LEU A 317 16.77 0.53 -4.30
C LEU A 317 15.71 -0.07 -5.23
N SER A 318 14.43 0.30 -5.06
CA SER A 318 13.34 -0.12 -5.95
C SER A 318 13.66 0.20 -7.41
N ARG A 319 14.10 1.44 -7.70
CA ARG A 319 14.47 1.86 -9.05
C ARG A 319 15.66 1.08 -9.59
N LEU A 320 16.65 0.79 -8.75
CA LEU A 320 17.84 0.01 -9.13
C LEU A 320 17.49 -1.45 -9.43
N LYS A 321 16.64 -2.07 -8.61
CA LYS A 321 16.11 -3.42 -8.86
C LYS A 321 15.27 -3.46 -10.14
N ALA A 322 14.44 -2.45 -10.38
CA ALA A 322 13.65 -2.33 -11.62
C ALA A 322 14.54 -2.19 -12.87
N LEU A 323 15.64 -1.43 -12.79
CA LEU A 323 16.63 -1.35 -13.87
C LEU A 323 17.29 -2.71 -14.13
N ASN A 324 17.73 -3.41 -13.08
CA ASN A 324 18.36 -4.73 -13.23
C ASN A 324 17.40 -5.76 -13.82
N THR A 325 16.14 -5.79 -13.35
CA THR A 325 15.11 -6.67 -13.95
C THR A 325 14.89 -6.34 -15.42
N TYR A 326 14.77 -5.05 -15.77
CA TYR A 326 14.60 -4.64 -17.17
C TYR A 326 15.77 -5.07 -18.06
N LEU A 327 17.00 -4.92 -17.57
CA LEU A 327 18.20 -5.34 -18.30
C LEU A 327 18.21 -6.86 -18.47
N THR A 328 17.99 -7.61 -17.39
CA THR A 328 18.00 -9.08 -17.39
C THR A 328 16.93 -9.66 -18.32
N GLU A 329 15.70 -9.12 -18.31
CA GLU A 329 14.62 -9.59 -19.20
C GLU A 329 14.90 -9.32 -20.70
N ARG A 330 15.77 -8.35 -21.02
CA ARG A 330 16.01 -7.89 -22.39
C ARG A 330 17.41 -8.23 -22.92
N SER A 331 18.32 -8.61 -22.05
CA SER A 331 19.66 -9.08 -22.41
C SER A 331 19.70 -10.60 -22.44
N ALA A 332 20.37 -11.19 -23.43
CA ALA A 332 20.67 -12.64 -23.46
C ALA A 332 21.73 -13.07 -22.41
N THR A 333 21.92 -12.27 -21.35
CA THR A 333 22.75 -12.64 -20.20
C THR A 333 21.96 -13.68 -19.42
N PRO A 334 22.46 -14.90 -19.24
CA PRO A 334 21.70 -15.96 -18.58
C PRO A 334 21.27 -15.51 -17.19
N LEU A 335 20.06 -15.93 -16.80
CA LEU A 335 19.39 -15.72 -15.51
C LEU A 335 20.14 -16.36 -14.31
N ALA A 336 21.43 -16.66 -14.49
CA ALA A 336 22.22 -17.47 -13.60
C ALA A 336 22.78 -16.61 -12.47
N GLU A 337 22.09 -16.72 -11.33
CA GLU A 337 22.54 -16.40 -9.97
C GLU A 337 22.71 -14.91 -9.61
N SER A 338 22.01 -14.54 -8.53
CA SER A 338 22.19 -13.30 -7.76
C SER A 338 21.65 -11.99 -8.33
N VAL A 339 20.33 -11.83 -8.41
CA VAL A 339 19.74 -10.50 -8.10
C VAL A 339 19.08 -10.52 -6.73
N SER A 340 18.65 -11.71 -6.28
CA SER A 340 18.10 -11.95 -4.94
C SER A 340 19.16 -11.70 -3.87
N GLY A 341 18.84 -10.89 -2.86
CA GLY A 341 19.70 -10.63 -1.70
C GLY A 341 21.01 -9.87 -1.97
N GLN A 342 21.27 -9.44 -3.21
CA GLN A 342 22.45 -8.63 -3.51
C GLN A 342 22.30 -7.20 -2.98
N ARG A 343 23.39 -6.70 -2.37
CA ARG A 343 23.52 -5.30 -1.98
C ARG A 343 23.48 -4.37 -3.19
N ALA A 344 23.07 -3.14 -2.98
CA ALA A 344 22.89 -2.09 -3.98
C ALA A 344 24.18 -1.81 -4.74
N ASP A 345 25.34 -1.94 -4.10
CA ASP A 345 26.63 -1.78 -4.77
C ASP A 345 26.84 -2.83 -5.87
N ALA A 346 26.47 -4.09 -5.60
CA ALA A 346 26.57 -5.18 -6.57
C ALA A 346 25.55 -5.00 -7.70
N LEU A 347 24.30 -4.65 -7.36
CA LEU A 347 23.25 -4.34 -8.33
C LEU A 347 23.63 -3.16 -9.23
N LEU A 348 24.28 -2.14 -8.67
CA LEU A 348 24.77 -0.99 -9.44
C LEU A 348 25.87 -1.41 -10.40
N ALA A 349 26.90 -2.11 -9.92
CA ALA A 349 28.01 -2.60 -10.73
C ALA A 349 27.51 -3.47 -11.89
N HIS A 350 26.60 -4.41 -11.62
CA HIS A 350 25.97 -5.25 -12.63
C HIS A 350 25.21 -4.41 -13.67
N SER A 351 24.39 -3.46 -13.23
CA SER A 351 23.63 -2.62 -14.16
C SER A 351 24.51 -1.75 -15.07
N VAL A 352 25.63 -1.22 -14.53
CA VAL A 352 26.60 -0.45 -15.31
C VAL A 352 27.28 -1.34 -16.34
N ALA A 353 27.76 -2.52 -15.93
CA ALA A 353 28.41 -3.47 -16.83
C ALA A 353 27.49 -3.93 -17.97
N ALA A 354 26.22 -4.21 -17.67
CA ALA A 354 25.24 -4.62 -18.67
C ALA A 354 24.91 -3.50 -19.68
N ILE A 355 24.83 -2.24 -19.24
CA ILE A 355 24.61 -1.10 -20.16
C ILE A 355 25.87 -0.83 -20.99
N ASP A 356 27.05 -0.97 -20.40
CA ASP A 356 28.33 -0.84 -21.11
C ASP A 356 28.47 -1.91 -22.22
N ASP A 357 28.14 -3.16 -21.91
CA ASP A 357 28.12 -4.25 -22.90
C ASP A 357 27.08 -4.01 -24.00
N LEU A 358 25.85 -3.59 -23.65
CA LEU A 358 24.84 -3.22 -24.64
C LEU A 358 25.30 -2.09 -25.56
N SER A 359 25.98 -1.09 -25.00
CA SER A 359 26.57 0.02 -25.75
C SER A 359 27.66 -0.47 -26.72
N ALA A 360 28.52 -1.40 -26.28
CA ALA A 360 29.56 -1.99 -27.11
C ALA A 360 28.98 -2.85 -28.25
N ARG A 361 27.93 -3.64 -27.98
CA ARG A 361 27.20 -4.42 -28.99
C ARG A 361 26.59 -3.53 -30.08
N ILE A 362 25.97 -2.41 -29.68
CA ILE A 362 25.42 -1.42 -30.63
C ILE A 362 26.52 -0.84 -31.52
N ASP A 363 27.66 -0.44 -30.95
CA ASP A 363 28.79 0.07 -31.73
C ASP A 363 29.32 -0.99 -32.71
N ALA A 364 29.38 -2.27 -32.33
CA ALA A 364 29.78 -3.38 -33.20
C ALA A 364 28.77 -3.61 -34.34
N GLN A 365 27.47 -3.58 -34.06
CA GLN A 365 26.40 -3.70 -35.06
C GLN A 365 26.44 -2.55 -36.07
N VAL A 366 26.67 -1.32 -35.60
CA VAL A 366 26.84 -0.15 -36.48
C VAL A 366 28.00 -0.36 -37.46
N ARG A 367 29.16 -0.86 -37.00
CA ARG A 367 30.31 -1.17 -37.87
C ARG A 367 29.98 -2.27 -38.88
N ALA A 368 29.27 -3.32 -38.47
CA ALA A 368 28.87 -4.40 -39.36
C ALA A 368 27.87 -3.96 -40.45
N ILE A 369 26.95 -3.04 -40.13
CA ILE A 369 26.04 -2.42 -41.11
C ILE A 369 26.82 -1.53 -42.08
N GLN A 370 27.81 -0.78 -41.60
CA GLN A 370 28.72 -0.01 -42.47
C GLN A 370 29.49 -0.94 -43.43
N ASN A 371 29.85 -2.14 -42.98
CA ASN A 371 30.51 -3.18 -43.79
C ASN A 371 29.55 -4.01 -44.66
N GLY A 372 28.29 -3.58 -44.84
CA GLY A 372 27.35 -4.15 -45.80
C GLY A 372 26.35 -5.18 -45.25
N ARG A 373 26.38 -5.54 -43.95
CA ARG A 373 25.44 -6.51 -43.36
C ARG A 373 24.11 -5.86 -42.94
N LYS A 374 23.21 -5.67 -43.91
CA LYS A 374 21.91 -4.98 -43.70
C LYS A 374 20.94 -5.74 -42.78
N GLU A 375 21.07 -7.05 -42.63
CA GLU A 375 20.21 -7.89 -41.77
C GLU A 375 20.27 -7.50 -40.29
N GLN A 376 21.36 -6.86 -39.84
CA GLN A 376 21.52 -6.40 -38.46
C GLN A 376 20.75 -5.11 -38.14
N ARG A 377 20.05 -4.50 -39.10
CA ARG A 377 19.26 -3.28 -38.85
C ARG A 377 18.13 -3.49 -37.85
N GLN A 378 17.43 -4.62 -37.91
CA GLN A 378 16.35 -4.96 -36.99
C GLN A 378 16.87 -5.08 -35.55
N THR A 379 17.93 -5.87 -35.37
CA THR A 379 18.55 -6.08 -34.06
C THR A 379 19.23 -4.82 -33.51
N LEU A 380 19.78 -3.96 -34.37
CA LEU A 380 20.26 -2.63 -33.98
C LEU A 380 19.12 -1.76 -33.44
N ARG A 381 17.95 -1.78 -34.10
CA ARG A 381 16.77 -1.01 -33.67
C ARG A 381 16.29 -1.46 -32.30
N GLU A 382 16.14 -2.77 -32.09
CA GLU A 382 15.74 -3.36 -30.82
C GLU A 382 16.74 -3.00 -29.70
N ASN A 383 18.05 -3.20 -29.92
CA ASN A 383 19.08 -2.86 -28.94
C ASN A 383 19.11 -1.34 -28.65
N ALA A 384 18.90 -0.48 -29.65
CA ALA A 384 18.84 0.96 -29.47
C ALA A 384 17.62 1.40 -28.64
N GLU A 385 16.47 0.73 -28.81
CA GLU A 385 15.29 0.93 -27.97
C GLU A 385 15.54 0.47 -26.53
N VAL A 386 16.17 -0.70 -26.34
CA VAL A 386 16.57 -1.20 -25.02
C VAL A 386 17.53 -0.22 -24.34
N LEU A 387 18.58 0.24 -25.03
CA LEU A 387 19.53 1.21 -24.50
C LEU A 387 18.87 2.55 -24.16
N THR A 388 17.94 3.02 -24.99
CA THR A 388 17.18 4.25 -24.72
C THR A 388 16.42 4.15 -23.39
N ASN A 389 15.77 3.02 -23.13
CA ASN A 389 15.01 2.79 -21.91
C ASN A 389 15.92 2.55 -20.71
N ALA A 390 17.00 1.79 -20.87
CA ALA A 390 18.01 1.57 -19.83
C ALA A 390 18.63 2.89 -19.35
N ILE A 391 18.99 3.79 -20.26
CA ILE A 391 19.50 5.12 -19.91
C ILE A 391 18.46 5.95 -19.14
N LYS A 392 17.17 5.89 -19.53
CA LYS A 392 16.09 6.59 -18.81
C LYS A 392 15.92 6.03 -17.39
N LEU A 393 15.96 4.71 -17.24
CA LEU A 393 15.88 4.04 -15.94
C LEU A 393 17.09 4.37 -15.07
N TYR A 394 18.31 4.32 -15.62
CA TYR A 394 19.53 4.70 -14.91
C TYR A 394 19.50 6.17 -14.45
N LYS A 395 19.00 7.09 -15.27
CA LYS A 395 18.76 8.49 -14.84
C LYS A 395 17.81 8.58 -13.66
N SER A 396 16.74 7.77 -13.66
CA SER A 396 15.81 7.69 -12.53
C SER A 396 16.50 7.17 -11.26
N VAL A 397 17.37 6.17 -11.38
CA VAL A 397 18.20 5.64 -10.27
C VAL A 397 19.14 6.73 -9.75
N SER A 398 19.92 7.38 -10.61
CA SER A 398 20.85 8.45 -10.25
C SER A 398 20.16 9.58 -9.49
N SER A 399 19.04 10.10 -9.99
CA SER A 399 18.26 11.13 -9.29
C SER A 399 17.69 10.68 -7.93
N ALA A 400 17.36 9.40 -7.78
CA ALA A 400 16.91 8.86 -6.49
C ALA A 400 18.07 8.80 -5.50
N TYR A 401 19.23 8.28 -5.90
CA TYR A 401 20.40 8.19 -5.02
C TYR A 401 20.97 9.57 -4.64
N GLU A 402 20.83 10.60 -5.48
CA GLU A 402 21.09 12.00 -5.08
C GLU A 402 20.18 12.44 -3.92
N SER A 403 18.91 12.02 -3.92
CA SER A 403 17.98 12.28 -2.81
C SER A 403 18.32 11.45 -1.56
N VAL A 404 18.83 10.23 -1.73
CA VAL A 404 19.37 9.41 -0.63
C VAL A 404 20.54 10.12 0.04
N GLY A 405 21.52 10.61 -0.73
CA GLY A 405 22.66 11.36 -0.20
C GLY A 405 22.24 12.61 0.58
N ARG A 406 21.29 13.40 0.04
CA ARG A 406 20.76 14.60 0.72
C ARG A 406 20.02 14.28 2.02
N SER A 407 19.18 13.24 2.02
CA SER A 407 18.45 12.81 3.21
C SER A 407 19.38 12.21 4.27
N HIS A 408 20.40 11.46 3.86
CA HIS A 408 21.43 10.92 4.75
C HIS A 408 22.18 12.05 5.48
N ALA A 409 22.64 13.07 4.75
CA ALA A 409 23.31 14.24 5.35
C ALA A 409 22.38 15.05 6.28
N HIS A 410 21.08 15.10 5.99
CA HIS A 410 20.11 15.72 6.90
C HIS A 410 19.92 14.90 8.19
N ARG A 411 19.83 13.57 8.08
CA ARG A 411 19.73 12.64 9.21
C ARG A 411 20.92 12.78 10.16
N LEU A 412 22.15 12.79 9.63
CA LEU A 412 23.36 12.94 10.44
C LEU A 412 23.35 14.24 11.26
N ARG A 413 22.99 15.37 10.63
CA ARG A 413 22.84 16.66 11.33
C ARG A 413 21.79 16.64 12.44
N MET A 414 20.69 15.90 12.27
CA MET A 414 19.67 15.79 13.32
C MET A 414 20.12 14.86 14.45
N ALA A 415 20.88 13.80 14.13
CA ALA A 415 21.46 12.90 15.11
C ALA A 415 22.45 13.63 16.02
N GLU A 416 23.39 14.40 15.45
CA GLU A 416 24.35 15.23 16.20
C GLU A 416 23.64 16.23 17.13
N ARG A 417 22.55 16.87 16.66
CA ARG A 417 21.75 17.80 17.47
C ARG A 417 21.06 17.09 18.64
N TRP A 418 20.54 15.90 18.41
CA TRP A 418 19.92 15.08 19.44
C TRP A 418 20.95 14.64 20.49
N GLU A 419 22.11 14.15 20.07
CA GLU A 419 23.20 13.76 20.95
C GLU A 419 23.67 14.93 21.81
N ALA A 420 23.90 16.10 21.21
CA ALA A 420 24.30 17.31 21.94
C ALA A 420 23.25 17.75 22.98
N LEU A 421 21.95 17.66 22.66
CA LEU A 421 20.88 18.03 23.58
C LEU A 421 20.67 16.99 24.69
N SER A 422 20.73 15.71 24.35
CA SER A 422 20.53 14.61 25.30
C SER A 422 21.68 14.53 26.31
N ALA A 423 22.93 14.77 25.90
CA ALA A 423 24.09 14.85 26.79
C ALA A 423 23.97 15.98 27.81
N ASN A 424 23.45 17.15 27.41
CA ASN A 424 23.31 18.33 28.28
C ASN A 424 22.08 18.28 29.21
N LEU A 425 21.12 17.38 28.97
CA LEU A 425 19.83 17.32 29.67
C LEU A 425 19.65 16.02 30.47
N ALA A 426 20.71 15.25 30.69
CA ALA A 426 20.68 13.96 31.40
C ALA A 426 20.38 14.07 32.91
N ASP A 427 20.35 15.28 33.47
CA ASP A 427 20.08 15.51 34.90
C ASP A 427 18.59 15.38 35.27
N SER A 428 18.34 14.85 36.46
CA SER A 428 17.03 14.49 37.06
C SER A 428 15.93 15.58 37.03
N THR A 429 16.29 16.84 36.74
CA THR A 429 15.38 17.99 36.62
C THR A 429 14.58 18.01 35.31
N THR A 430 14.92 17.16 34.34
CA THR A 430 14.29 17.10 33.01
C THR A 430 13.38 15.89 32.80
N ARG A 431 13.17 15.05 33.83
CA ARG A 431 12.18 13.97 33.77
C ARG A 431 10.81 14.56 33.49
N LEU A 432 10.21 14.10 32.39
CA LEU A 432 8.92 14.59 31.93
C LEU A 432 7.85 14.18 32.94
N ARG A 433 7.37 15.14 33.74
CA ARG A 433 6.26 14.96 34.69
C ARG A 433 4.95 15.38 34.05
N LEU A 434 3.91 14.58 34.26
CA LEU A 434 2.57 14.83 33.72
C LEU A 434 1.81 15.74 34.70
N GLY A 435 1.82 17.06 34.46
CA GLY A 435 1.15 18.03 35.34
C GLY A 435 -0.14 18.61 34.72
N PRO A 436 -1.19 18.90 35.52
CA PRO A 436 -2.38 19.60 35.03
C PRO A 436 -2.04 21.07 34.70
N GLY A 437 -2.31 21.51 33.45
CA GLY A 437 -2.11 22.89 33.04
C GLY A 437 -2.26 23.15 31.53
N ARG A 438 -2.22 24.44 31.12
CA ARG A 438 -2.21 24.86 29.69
C ARG A 438 -0.90 24.48 28.96
N ARG A 439 0.13 24.04 29.69
CA ARG A 439 1.43 23.55 29.20
C ARG A 439 1.59 22.11 29.68
N GLY A 440 1.85 21.16 28.78
CA GLY A 440 1.84 19.73 29.11
C GLY A 440 1.80 18.83 27.87
N LEU A 441 1.84 17.53 28.11
CA LEU A 441 1.60 16.46 27.13
C LEU A 441 0.09 16.25 27.00
N ARG A 442 -0.41 16.12 25.77
CA ARG A 442 -1.81 15.84 25.46
C ARG A 442 -1.88 14.65 24.51
N ILE A 443 -2.90 13.82 24.68
CA ILE A 443 -3.21 12.77 23.69
C ILE A 443 -4.07 13.41 22.61
N ARG A 444 -3.65 13.23 21.35
CA ARG A 444 -4.38 13.63 20.17
C ARG A 444 -4.82 12.37 19.44
N GLU A 445 -6.13 12.25 19.29
CA GLU A 445 -6.77 11.27 18.44
C GLU A 445 -6.76 11.76 16.99
N SER A 446 -6.31 10.90 16.10
CA SER A 446 -6.37 11.11 14.65
C SER A 446 -6.75 9.79 13.99
N LYS A 447 -6.97 9.79 12.69
CA LYS A 447 -7.33 8.59 11.93
C LYS A 447 -6.43 8.46 10.71
N ILE A 448 -6.00 7.25 10.43
CA ILE A 448 -5.41 6.86 9.16
C ILE A 448 -6.55 6.41 8.26
N ALA A 449 -6.70 7.04 7.11
CA ALA A 449 -7.61 6.64 6.06
C ALA A 449 -7.10 7.18 4.71
N LEU A 450 -7.45 6.52 3.62
CA LEU A 450 -7.27 7.07 2.28
C LEU A 450 -8.57 7.75 1.86
N ASP A 451 -8.49 9.04 1.53
CA ASP A 451 -9.58 9.70 0.82
C ASP A 451 -9.65 9.24 -0.64
N ASP A 452 -10.75 9.56 -1.34
CA ASP A 452 -10.96 9.07 -2.70
C ASP A 452 -9.86 9.51 -3.69
N GLU A 453 -9.24 10.68 -3.46
CA GLU A 453 -8.12 11.16 -4.28
C GLU A 453 -6.86 10.34 -4.02
N ALA A 454 -6.49 10.13 -2.74
CA ALA A 454 -5.37 9.30 -2.33
C ALA A 454 -5.55 7.84 -2.76
N LYS A 455 -6.76 7.27 -2.63
CA LYS A 455 -7.07 5.93 -3.15
C LYS A 455 -6.75 5.82 -4.64
N ALA A 456 -7.14 6.82 -5.43
CA ALA A 456 -6.87 6.81 -6.86
C ALA A 456 -5.38 7.00 -7.19
N GLU A 457 -4.66 7.83 -6.44
CA GLU A 457 -3.20 7.99 -6.60
C GLU A 457 -2.45 6.70 -6.26
N VAL A 458 -2.79 6.06 -5.13
CA VAL A 458 -2.25 4.76 -4.72
C VAL A 458 -2.55 3.71 -5.78
N CYS A 459 -3.80 3.54 -6.22
CA CYS A 459 -4.17 2.60 -7.27
C CYS A 459 -3.46 2.88 -8.60
N LYS A 460 -3.20 4.15 -8.93
CA LYS A 460 -2.45 4.52 -10.14
C LYS A 460 -0.97 4.15 -10.02
N LEU A 461 -0.34 4.35 -8.85
CA LEU A 461 1.04 3.93 -8.62
C LEU A 461 1.13 2.41 -8.66
N LEU A 462 0.36 1.71 -7.82
CA LEU A 462 0.34 0.25 -7.76
C LEU A 462 0.02 -0.38 -9.11
N GLY A 463 -0.99 0.13 -9.82
CA GLY A 463 -1.37 -0.37 -11.14
C GLY A 463 -0.22 -0.28 -12.16
N ARG A 464 0.60 0.77 -12.11
CA ARG A 464 1.80 0.88 -12.97
C ARG A 464 2.88 -0.11 -12.57
N HIS A 465 3.09 -0.35 -11.28
CA HIS A 465 4.06 -1.33 -10.80
C HIS A 465 3.62 -2.74 -11.17
N MET A 466 2.34 -3.07 -11.00
CA MET A 466 1.74 -4.35 -11.39
C MET A 466 1.79 -4.59 -12.90
N GLU A 467 1.52 -3.57 -13.73
CA GLU A 467 1.69 -3.63 -15.19
C GLU A 467 3.15 -3.93 -15.57
N LYS A 468 4.11 -3.21 -14.97
CA LYS A 468 5.54 -3.36 -15.30
C LYS A 468 6.12 -4.69 -14.84
N ALA A 469 5.73 -5.16 -13.65
CA ALA A 469 6.15 -6.45 -13.12
C ALA A 469 5.33 -7.62 -13.71
N ASN A 470 4.39 -7.35 -14.62
CA ASN A 470 3.53 -8.33 -15.27
C ASN A 470 2.81 -9.26 -14.28
N ILE A 471 2.41 -8.70 -13.13
CA ILE A 471 1.87 -9.46 -11.99
C ILE A 471 0.58 -10.19 -12.35
N GLY A 472 -0.18 -9.71 -13.35
CA GLY A 472 -1.35 -10.42 -13.88
C GLY A 472 -1.04 -11.79 -14.50
N THR A 473 0.22 -12.04 -14.91
CA THR A 473 0.71 -13.34 -15.39
C THR A 473 1.56 -14.08 -14.35
N PHE A 474 1.71 -13.54 -13.15
CA PHE A 474 2.56 -14.08 -12.09
C PHE A 474 2.20 -15.54 -11.76
N ARG A 475 0.90 -15.83 -11.67
CA ARG A 475 0.39 -17.19 -11.44
C ARG A 475 0.72 -18.16 -12.58
N ASP A 476 0.70 -17.69 -13.82
CA ASP A 476 0.98 -18.53 -15.00
C ASP A 476 2.49 -18.78 -15.16
N ARG A 477 3.33 -17.80 -14.79
CA ARG A 477 4.79 -17.96 -14.74
C ARG A 477 5.23 -18.93 -13.65
N LEU A 478 4.61 -18.83 -12.46
CA LEU A 478 4.78 -19.78 -11.36
C LEU A 478 4.38 -21.21 -11.71
N ARG A 479 3.66 -21.45 -12.82
CA ARG A 479 3.33 -22.81 -13.29
C ARG A 479 4.36 -23.38 -14.27
N GLN A 480 5.25 -22.56 -14.86
CA GLN A 480 6.08 -22.96 -16.00
C GLN A 480 7.58 -23.13 -15.68
N ALA A 481 8.10 -22.66 -14.55
CA ALA A 481 9.52 -22.78 -14.20
C ALA A 481 9.85 -24.06 -13.37
N GLU A 482 11.12 -24.35 -13.09
CA GLU A 482 11.49 -25.44 -12.16
C GLU A 482 11.25 -25.01 -10.69
N ARG A 483 10.85 -25.93 -9.82
CA ARG A 483 10.35 -25.65 -8.45
C ARG A 483 11.24 -24.72 -7.62
N ASP A 484 12.55 -24.97 -7.59
CA ASP A 484 13.47 -24.16 -6.76
C ASP A 484 13.68 -22.75 -7.33
N THR A 485 13.70 -22.63 -8.66
CA THR A 485 13.77 -21.35 -9.36
C THR A 485 12.46 -20.57 -9.23
N GLN A 486 11.32 -21.26 -9.24
CA GLN A 486 9.98 -20.68 -9.02
C GLN A 486 9.87 -20.05 -7.63
N LEU A 487 10.29 -20.78 -6.59
CA LEU A 487 10.22 -20.32 -5.21
C LEU A 487 11.06 -19.05 -5.01
N SER A 488 12.32 -19.08 -5.44
CA SER A 488 13.23 -17.93 -5.30
C SER A 488 12.72 -16.67 -6.02
N VAL A 489 12.32 -16.81 -7.29
CA VAL A 489 11.81 -15.69 -8.10
C VAL A 489 10.46 -15.19 -7.58
N GLY A 490 9.60 -16.10 -7.12
CA GLY A 490 8.30 -15.78 -6.54
C GLY A 490 8.42 -14.97 -5.26
N VAL A 491 9.28 -15.41 -4.34
CA VAL A 491 9.55 -14.74 -3.06
C VAL A 491 10.10 -13.33 -3.27
N ASP A 492 11.11 -13.18 -4.13
CA ASP A 492 11.70 -11.86 -4.44
C ASP A 492 10.67 -10.89 -5.01
N THR A 493 9.82 -11.38 -5.92
CA THR A 493 8.77 -10.56 -6.53
C THR A 493 7.75 -10.12 -5.48
N ALA A 494 7.31 -11.03 -4.61
CA ALA A 494 6.37 -10.75 -3.54
C ALA A 494 6.93 -9.68 -2.56
N LYS A 495 8.18 -9.87 -2.12
CA LYS A 495 8.93 -8.92 -1.28
C LYS A 495 9.05 -7.54 -1.92
N ARG A 496 9.37 -7.48 -3.21
CA ARG A 496 9.42 -6.21 -3.94
C ARG A 496 8.07 -5.50 -3.97
N VAL A 497 6.98 -6.24 -4.18
CA VAL A 497 5.64 -5.64 -4.20
C VAL A 497 5.27 -5.06 -2.83
N ALA A 498 5.66 -5.70 -1.72
CA ALA A 498 5.47 -5.11 -0.38
C ALA A 498 6.17 -3.76 -0.24
N VAL A 499 7.40 -3.62 -0.75
CA VAL A 499 8.12 -2.33 -0.77
C VAL A 499 7.41 -1.30 -1.64
N GLU A 500 6.88 -1.67 -2.80
CA GLU A 500 6.12 -0.75 -3.66
C GLU A 500 4.79 -0.33 -3.03
N ILE A 501 4.13 -1.23 -2.31
CA ILE A 501 2.95 -0.92 -1.51
C ILE A 501 3.29 0.11 -0.43
N PHE A 502 4.37 -0.14 0.33
CA PHE A 502 4.84 0.79 1.34
C PHE A 502 5.10 2.18 0.73
N LEU A 503 5.82 2.25 -0.38
CA LEU A 503 6.13 3.51 -1.08
C LEU A 503 4.91 4.22 -1.65
N ALA A 504 3.88 3.47 -2.09
CA ALA A 504 2.64 4.05 -2.59
C ALA A 504 1.77 4.63 -1.46
N LEU A 505 1.72 3.98 -0.30
CA LEU A 505 0.92 4.41 0.85
C LEU A 505 1.59 5.53 1.64
N GLU A 506 2.92 5.57 1.70
CA GLU A 506 3.68 6.49 2.54
C GLU A 506 3.29 7.98 2.40
N PRO A 507 3.09 8.56 1.19
CA PRO A 507 2.73 9.97 1.06
C PRO A 507 1.38 10.35 1.70
N HIS A 508 0.47 9.38 1.82
CA HIS A 508 -0.91 9.59 2.27
C HIS A 508 -1.14 9.13 3.72
N VAL A 509 -0.46 8.05 4.13
CA VAL A 509 -0.64 7.40 5.43
C VAL A 509 0.51 7.67 6.39
N GLN A 510 1.72 7.92 5.87
CA GLN A 510 2.94 8.12 6.65
C GLN A 510 3.28 6.91 7.53
N LEU A 511 3.35 5.72 6.90
CA LEU A 511 3.72 4.45 7.53
C LEU A 511 5.05 4.51 8.26
N SER A 512 5.93 5.43 7.88
CA SER A 512 7.20 5.68 8.57
C SER A 512 7.07 6.29 9.97
N ARG A 513 5.90 6.84 10.34
CA ARG A 513 5.69 7.47 11.65
C ARG A 513 5.48 6.42 12.74
N PRO A 514 6.20 6.49 13.88
CA PRO A 514 6.02 5.53 14.97
C PRO A 514 4.60 5.49 15.54
N ALA A 515 3.90 6.62 15.57
CA ALA A 515 2.49 6.65 16.03
C ALA A 515 1.56 5.87 15.08
N VAL A 516 1.82 5.95 13.77
CA VAL A 516 1.07 5.22 12.74
C VAL A 516 1.38 3.72 12.82
N GLN A 517 2.64 3.34 12.95
CA GLN A 517 3.06 1.94 13.11
C GLN A 517 2.42 1.30 14.34
N ARG A 518 2.50 1.96 15.49
CA ARG A 518 1.85 1.48 16.71
C ARG A 518 0.36 1.26 16.52
N ALA A 519 -0.33 2.24 15.91
CA ALA A 519 -1.77 2.17 15.67
C ALA A 519 -2.16 1.03 14.72
N ILE A 520 -1.37 0.82 13.66
CA ILE A 520 -1.60 -0.30 12.73
C ILE A 520 -1.36 -1.62 13.45
N ASN A 521 -0.21 -1.79 14.10
CA ASN A 521 0.16 -3.02 14.83
C ASN A 521 -0.81 -3.34 15.99
N SER A 522 -1.40 -2.33 16.63
CA SER A 522 -2.40 -2.53 17.69
C SER A 522 -3.83 -2.72 17.19
N SER A 523 -4.08 -2.52 15.89
CA SER A 523 -5.38 -2.73 15.26
C SER A 523 -5.48 -4.11 14.62
N ASN A 524 -6.63 -4.76 14.77
CA ASN A 524 -6.88 -6.00 14.06
C ASN A 524 -7.15 -5.73 12.57
N ALA A 525 -6.67 -6.64 11.73
CA ALA A 525 -6.83 -6.65 10.30
C ALA A 525 -8.12 -7.33 9.86
N ALA A 526 -8.63 -6.96 8.69
CA ALA A 526 -9.69 -7.69 8.01
C ALA A 526 -9.21 -9.06 7.50
N ASP A 527 -9.99 -10.11 7.71
CA ASP A 527 -9.71 -11.42 7.09
C ASP A 527 -10.33 -11.50 5.69
N PHE A 528 -9.51 -11.29 4.66
CA PHE A 528 -9.95 -11.40 3.26
C PHE A 528 -10.02 -12.84 2.72
N GLY A 529 -10.02 -13.87 3.56
CA GLY A 529 -10.12 -15.28 3.15
C GLY A 529 -11.38 -15.65 2.37
N GLN A 530 -12.41 -14.79 2.35
CA GLN A 530 -13.63 -14.97 1.57
C GLN A 530 -13.52 -14.49 0.12
N LEU A 531 -12.47 -13.75 -0.24
CA LEU A 531 -12.31 -13.21 -1.58
C LEU A 531 -11.84 -14.30 -2.56
N GLU A 532 -12.78 -14.84 -3.32
CA GLU A 532 -12.48 -15.86 -4.32
C GLU A 532 -11.81 -15.27 -5.58
N PRO A 533 -10.91 -16.03 -6.25
CA PRO A 533 -10.20 -15.54 -7.44
C PRO A 533 -11.12 -15.14 -8.60
N ASN A 534 -12.24 -15.84 -8.79
CA ASN A 534 -13.20 -15.70 -9.88
C ASN A 534 -14.16 -14.51 -9.74
N LEU A 535 -14.15 -13.81 -8.60
CA LEU A 535 -15.00 -12.65 -8.38
C LEU A 535 -14.60 -11.47 -9.29
N SER A 536 -15.61 -10.71 -9.72
CA SER A 536 -15.40 -9.46 -10.46
C SER A 536 -14.72 -8.41 -9.56
N ALA A 537 -14.04 -7.43 -10.15
CA ALA A 537 -13.40 -6.36 -9.38
C ALA A 537 -14.42 -5.57 -8.53
N ALA A 538 -15.63 -5.36 -9.06
CA ALA A 538 -16.72 -4.74 -8.33
C ALA A 538 -17.17 -5.57 -7.14
N ALA A 539 -17.35 -6.90 -7.31
CA ALA A 539 -17.69 -7.78 -6.20
C ALA A 539 -16.61 -7.76 -5.10
N LYS A 540 -15.33 -7.81 -5.48
CA LYS A 540 -14.19 -7.71 -4.54
C LYS A 540 -14.17 -6.35 -3.82
N ALA A 541 -14.46 -5.25 -4.52
CA ALA A 541 -14.54 -3.91 -3.93
C ALA A 541 -15.63 -3.83 -2.85
N ALA A 542 -16.84 -4.29 -3.19
CA ALA A 542 -18.00 -4.26 -2.28
C ALA A 542 -17.78 -5.17 -1.06
N MET A 543 -17.30 -6.40 -1.26
CA MET A 543 -16.95 -7.30 -0.16
C MET A 543 -15.87 -6.69 0.73
N GLY A 544 -14.77 -6.21 0.15
CA GLY A 544 -13.70 -5.57 0.93
C GLY A 544 -14.19 -4.40 1.77
N SER A 545 -15.04 -3.54 1.19
CA SER A 545 -15.67 -2.39 1.86
C SER A 545 -16.58 -2.82 3.02
N ALA A 546 -17.37 -3.87 2.83
CA ALA A 546 -18.23 -4.42 3.88
C ALA A 546 -17.40 -5.01 5.04
N MET A 547 -16.44 -5.88 4.73
CA MET A 547 -15.60 -6.57 5.72
C MET A 547 -14.82 -5.59 6.58
N VAL A 548 -14.27 -4.54 5.97
CA VAL A 548 -13.51 -3.50 6.66
C VAL A 548 -14.37 -2.64 7.61
N ARG A 549 -15.65 -2.43 7.28
CA ARG A 549 -16.60 -1.67 8.09
C ARG A 549 -17.14 -2.45 9.29
N GLU A 550 -17.18 -3.78 9.19
CA GLU A 550 -17.68 -4.65 10.26
C GLU A 550 -16.70 -4.77 11.43
N ILE A 551 -15.41 -4.51 11.22
CA ILE A 551 -14.39 -4.69 12.26
C ILE A 551 -14.51 -3.59 13.32
N GLU A 552 -14.69 -4.03 14.56
CA GLU A 552 -14.75 -3.21 15.76
C GLU A 552 -13.43 -2.48 16.03
N ILE A 553 -13.55 -1.29 16.59
CA ILE A 553 -12.42 -0.42 16.90
C ILE A 553 -12.10 -0.56 18.39
N ASP A 554 -11.00 -1.24 18.70
CA ASP A 554 -10.47 -1.35 20.06
C ASP A 554 -9.25 -0.42 20.25
N LEU A 555 -9.38 0.55 21.17
CA LEU A 555 -8.31 1.49 21.51
C LEU A 555 -7.44 1.01 22.67
N SER A 556 -7.79 -0.09 23.34
CA SER A 556 -7.10 -0.57 24.54
C SER A 556 -5.62 -0.86 24.27
N ARG A 557 -5.33 -1.69 23.26
CA ARG A 557 -3.96 -2.02 22.82
C ARG A 557 -3.22 -0.80 22.30
N THR A 558 -3.92 0.10 21.61
CA THR A 558 -3.34 1.35 21.10
C THR A 558 -2.88 2.24 22.26
N ALA A 559 -3.69 2.35 23.31
CA ALA A 559 -3.37 3.11 24.52
C ALA A 559 -2.24 2.47 25.35
N GLU A 560 -2.18 1.13 25.43
CA GLU A 560 -1.08 0.40 26.06
C GLU A 560 0.25 0.63 25.31
N SER A 561 0.24 0.51 23.98
CA SER A 561 1.40 0.76 23.13
C SER A 561 1.87 2.21 23.21
N LEU A 562 0.91 3.13 23.29
CA LEU A 562 1.17 4.55 23.50
C LEU A 562 1.84 4.82 24.87
N ALA A 563 1.36 4.17 25.94
CA ALA A 563 1.94 4.27 27.28
C ALA A 563 3.38 3.70 27.32
N LEU A 564 3.60 2.54 26.69
CA LEU A 564 4.93 1.94 26.53
C LEU A 564 5.88 2.93 25.86
N ALA A 565 5.43 3.64 24.82
CA ALA A 565 6.27 4.61 24.14
C ALA A 565 6.64 5.82 25.00
N LEU A 566 5.71 6.33 25.82
CA LEU A 566 6.00 7.41 26.78
C LEU A 566 7.08 7.01 27.76
N VAL A 567 6.98 5.80 28.29
CA VAL A 567 7.93 5.25 29.25
C VAL A 567 9.28 5.02 28.58
N ARG A 568 9.31 4.24 27.49
CA ARG A 568 10.55 3.74 26.88
C ARG A 568 11.29 4.79 26.08
N HIS A 569 10.59 5.56 25.24
CA HIS A 569 11.23 6.51 24.32
C HIS A 569 11.33 7.91 24.90
N TYR A 570 10.27 8.38 25.55
CA TYR A 570 10.21 9.75 26.08
C TYR A 570 10.64 9.85 27.55
N ARG A 571 10.86 8.73 28.25
CA ARG A 571 11.28 8.70 29.67
C ARG A 571 10.31 9.47 30.58
N VAL A 572 9.01 9.34 30.30
CA VAL A 572 7.91 9.93 31.08
C VAL A 572 7.49 8.92 32.14
N ALA A 573 7.39 9.35 33.39
CA ALA A 573 6.81 8.52 34.44
C ALA A 573 5.28 8.47 34.28
N LEU A 574 4.71 7.27 34.28
CA LEU A 574 3.26 7.08 34.30
C LEU A 574 2.76 7.30 35.73
N GLU A 575 2.18 8.48 35.99
CA GLU A 575 1.53 8.77 37.27
C GLU A 575 0.20 7.99 37.40
N PRO A 576 -0.25 7.64 38.62
CA PRO A 576 -1.50 6.90 38.82
C PRO A 576 -2.73 7.56 38.18
N ALA A 577 -2.77 8.89 38.17
CA ALA A 577 -3.83 9.65 37.49
C ALA A 577 -3.84 9.45 35.97
N ALA A 578 -2.66 9.29 35.36
CA ALA A 578 -2.54 9.02 33.93
C ALA A 578 -2.94 7.58 33.59
N MET A 579 -2.61 6.61 34.44
CA MET A 579 -3.07 5.22 34.30
C MET A 579 -4.60 5.13 34.37
N ALA A 580 -5.20 5.78 35.38
CA ALA A 580 -6.66 5.83 35.54
C ALA A 580 -7.35 6.51 34.34
N PHE A 581 -6.73 7.55 33.77
CA PHE A 581 -7.22 8.19 32.54
C PHE A 581 -7.21 7.24 31.34
N LEU A 582 -6.09 6.53 31.09
CA LEU A 582 -5.98 5.58 29.97
C LEU A 582 -6.96 4.41 30.10
N GLN A 583 -7.16 3.90 31.32
CA GLN A 583 -8.12 2.84 31.59
C GLN A 583 -9.56 3.31 31.35
N ARG A 584 -9.94 4.48 31.89
CA ARG A 584 -11.30 5.00 31.78
C ARG A 584 -11.67 5.44 30.36
N GLN A 585 -10.74 6.10 29.67
CA GLN A 585 -11.02 6.70 28.36
C GLN A 585 -10.83 5.72 27.20
N TYR A 586 -9.84 4.81 27.30
CA TYR A 586 -9.43 3.95 26.18
C TYR A 586 -9.47 2.45 26.51
N GLY A 587 -9.83 2.05 27.73
CA GLY A 587 -9.94 0.63 28.11
C GLY A 587 -8.60 -0.08 28.29
N ALA A 588 -7.50 0.65 28.49
CA ALA A 588 -6.17 0.05 28.70
C ALA A 588 -6.16 -0.88 29.94
N ARG A 589 -5.51 -2.05 29.83
CA ARG A 589 -5.46 -3.04 30.91
C ARG A 589 -4.53 -2.60 32.03
N GLU A 590 -5.05 -2.63 33.26
CA GLU A 590 -4.34 -2.21 34.46
C GLU A 590 -3.06 -3.02 34.72
N ALA A 591 -3.11 -4.34 34.51
CA ALA A 591 -1.94 -5.20 34.67
C ALA A 591 -0.76 -4.76 33.77
N THR A 592 -1.04 -4.42 32.51
CA THR A 592 -0.04 -3.94 31.55
C THR A 592 0.53 -2.59 31.97
N LEU A 593 -0.32 -1.63 32.36
CA LEU A 593 0.13 -0.30 32.78
C LEU A 593 0.99 -0.34 34.06
N THR A 594 0.64 -1.21 35.01
CA THR A 594 1.41 -1.42 36.23
C THR A 594 2.79 -2.01 35.93
N MET A 595 2.87 -3.00 35.03
CA MET A 595 4.15 -3.56 34.58
C MET A 595 5.07 -2.50 33.96
N LEU A 596 4.53 -1.61 33.11
CA LEU A 596 5.30 -0.53 32.49
C LEU A 596 5.88 0.47 33.51
N THR A 597 5.21 0.64 34.65
CA THR A 597 5.67 1.55 35.71
C THR A 597 6.89 0.96 36.43
N ASN A 598 6.97 -0.37 36.56
CA ASN A 598 8.12 -1.05 37.18
C ASN A 598 9.36 -1.03 36.28
N VAL A 599 9.19 -1.08 34.95
CA VAL A 599 10.29 -0.96 33.98
C VAL A 599 11.04 0.37 34.10
N ASN A 600 10.36 1.45 34.54
CA ASN A 600 10.98 2.76 34.79
C ASN A 600 11.98 2.76 35.98
N LEU A 601 11.89 1.80 36.90
CA LEU A 601 12.70 1.77 38.12
C LEU A 601 14.04 1.06 37.93
N GLU A 602 14.16 0.17 36.93
CA GLU A 602 15.28 -0.78 36.89
C GLU A 602 16.50 -0.38 36.04
N ARG A 603 16.49 0.62 35.14
CA ARG A 603 17.63 0.76 34.20
C ARG A 603 18.18 2.13 33.82
N SER A 604 19.52 2.12 33.88
CA SER A 604 20.58 3.01 33.44
C SER A 604 21.17 2.63 32.07
N GLU A 605 20.44 1.94 31.20
CA GLU A 605 20.91 1.61 29.85
C GLU A 605 20.56 2.74 28.87
N THR A 606 21.59 3.39 28.34
CA THR A 606 21.48 4.19 27.12
C THR A 606 20.96 3.30 25.99
N PRO A 607 19.94 3.71 25.23
CA PRO A 607 19.54 2.94 24.07
C PRO A 607 20.73 2.89 23.10
N ASN A 608 21.27 1.69 22.88
CA ASN A 608 22.23 1.39 21.81
C ASN A 608 21.53 1.58 20.47
N VAL A 609 21.37 2.83 20.04
CA VAL A 609 21.01 3.10 18.66
C VAL A 609 22.32 3.17 17.90
N SER A 610 22.65 2.11 17.14
CA SER A 610 23.77 2.17 16.20
C SER A 610 23.43 3.20 15.12
N TYR A 611 24.09 4.36 15.14
CA TYR A 611 23.86 5.45 14.19
C TYR A 611 24.64 5.27 12.86
N LEU A 612 25.47 4.24 12.79
CA LEU A 612 26.33 3.91 11.66
C LEU A 612 25.58 3.01 10.66
N SER A 613 24.60 3.58 9.97
CA SER A 613 24.18 3.01 8.69
C SER A 613 25.30 3.24 7.67
N MET A 614 25.60 2.25 6.82
CA MET A 614 26.61 2.34 5.77
C MET A 614 26.37 3.56 4.87
N ALA A 615 27.44 4.16 4.35
CA ALA A 615 27.32 5.24 3.37
C ALA A 615 26.55 4.73 2.15
N PRO A 616 25.58 5.50 1.61
CA PRO A 616 24.83 5.07 0.44
C PRO A 616 25.77 4.93 -0.79
N PRO A 617 25.48 3.99 -1.70
CA PRO A 617 26.20 3.84 -2.96
C PRO A 617 26.30 5.16 -3.73
N ALA A 618 27.48 5.46 -4.26
CA ALA A 618 27.69 6.63 -5.11
C ALA A 618 27.23 6.34 -6.56
N VAL A 619 25.94 6.53 -6.83
CA VAL A 619 25.42 6.44 -8.21
C VAL A 619 25.80 7.70 -9.00
N GLY A 620 26.81 7.59 -9.85
CA GLY A 620 27.24 8.68 -10.74
C GLY A 620 26.26 8.96 -11.89
N THR A 621 26.54 10.03 -12.65
CA THR A 621 25.77 10.38 -13.85
C THR A 621 25.95 9.34 -14.98
N PRO A 622 24.98 9.17 -15.90
CA PRO A 622 25.10 8.22 -17.00
C PRO A 622 26.37 8.43 -17.83
N HIS A 623 27.05 7.35 -18.21
CA HIS A 623 28.29 7.45 -18.98
C HIS A 623 28.05 8.11 -20.36
N ARG A 624 28.94 9.01 -20.76
CA ARG A 624 28.85 9.72 -22.06
C ARG A 624 28.86 8.76 -23.25
N GLN A 625 29.49 7.59 -23.10
CA GLN A 625 29.58 6.57 -24.16
C GLN A 625 28.23 5.99 -24.56
N TRP A 626 27.30 5.83 -23.60
CA TRP A 626 25.96 5.30 -23.86
C TRP A 626 25.17 6.21 -24.82
N TYR A 627 25.26 7.52 -24.62
CA TYR A 627 24.64 8.49 -25.53
C TYR A 627 25.29 8.48 -26.92
N ARG A 628 26.62 8.31 -26.99
CA ARG A 628 27.34 8.25 -28.26
C ARG A 628 26.90 7.03 -29.08
N ALA A 629 26.81 5.86 -28.46
CA ALA A 629 26.34 4.64 -29.12
C ALA A 629 24.90 4.81 -29.66
N LEU A 630 24.02 5.41 -28.86
CA LEU A 630 22.62 5.65 -29.24
C LEU A 630 22.48 6.64 -30.41
N VAL A 631 23.27 7.74 -30.40
CA VAL A 631 23.30 8.71 -31.51
C VAL A 631 23.82 8.05 -32.79
N ARG A 632 24.85 7.20 -32.69
CA ARG A 632 25.37 6.44 -33.84
C ARG A 632 24.33 5.48 -34.40
N ALA A 633 23.64 4.72 -33.54
CA ALA A 633 22.58 3.82 -33.96
C ALA A 633 21.48 4.54 -34.74
N ARG A 634 20.97 5.68 -34.24
CA ARG A 634 19.91 6.46 -34.90
C ARG A 634 20.32 6.94 -36.29
N ARG A 635 21.54 7.47 -36.45
CA ARG A 635 22.06 7.93 -37.75
C ARG A 635 22.08 6.83 -38.82
N HIS A 636 22.22 5.57 -38.42
CA HIS A 636 22.25 4.43 -39.35
C HIS A 636 20.88 3.76 -39.55
N LEU A 637 19.91 4.07 -38.69
CA LEU A 637 18.51 3.63 -38.83
C LEU A 637 17.66 4.63 -39.64
N GLU A 638 18.05 5.92 -39.67
CA GLU A 638 17.42 6.98 -40.47
C GLU A 638 17.91 7.00 -41.94
N LYS A 639 18.99 6.27 -42.26
CA LYS A 639 19.52 6.05 -43.61
C LYS A 639 19.07 4.71 -44.17
#